data_AF-A0A7D5QCE0-F1
#
_entry.id   AF-A0A7D5QCE0-F1
#
_cell.length_a   1.000
_cell.length_b   1.000
_cell.length_c   1.000
_cell.angle_alpha   90.00
_cell.angle_beta   90.00
_cell.angle_gamma   90.00
#
_symmetry.space_group_name_H-M   'P 1'
#
loop_
_entity.id
_entity.type
_entity.pdbx_description
1 polymer ?
#
loop_
_entity_poly.entity_id
_entity_poly.type
_entity_poly.pdbx_seq_one_letter_code
_entity_poly.pdbx_strand_id
1 'polypeptide(L)'
;MSRRIRVPFVLLLLVVAAVAPVGGAAATGSSDAGTVDVAGTADLDGTADADVTPDTAAGIATNHGGTIVRTTTFSLTPGEPGSVDATMRFDLPDGVPELTVGPFPDGVTVVDEGGFDREGDRYVRRDHGRAALTLRFDLPSEQLSTADVGIDTGDWAYVRVPYVPTEWSYYGDAPAFRGDAAVDGEGAVQGEWAYLGATETTTRSAGDLTVRYVRAAGDPDAPSPDAVFAGWNWLATRLGSGGRDRVTVFALPTPDAMEWRRSPGLASDEDGAAYVFSRAPATGTEPAWFHEFVHLLQGPEPSEGMEWYPEASATYYARLAALNLGASEYGTFREASTVEEPRNVRFTRRSSWRSPTDYRQGALALGAIDATVGAASDGDRRLADAHRRLRDDDRLTYDSFRDAAVAAGNGSAGAEADRVVDAPARHEFVDDGLAYADHAPDRDLDGDGLDLATEREHGTNPFLADTDGDGLDDPAELDRGSDPLAATRDADGNDDGEGSADEPDPKTVDSDGDGLSDVRERELGTDRKRADTDHDGLADGEEVEGVTDPLDPDTDGDDLGDGEERESGTDPLAEDTDGDGLPDGHEVHVGTDPADPDTDGDGVPDGEQHREESESDGEDVPTWSPRGVGEMVGDLVEDALELPRMVADVVRLLT
;
A
#
# COMPACT_ATOMS: atom_id res chain seq x y z
N MET A 1 -19.96 44.85 -27.05
CA MET A 1 -18.60 44.69 -26.49
C MET A 1 -18.35 43.20 -26.37
N SER A 2 -17.33 42.68 -27.04
CA SER A 2 -16.92 41.27 -26.89
C SER A 2 -16.21 41.11 -25.54
N ARG A 3 -16.54 40.05 -24.80
CA ARG A 3 -15.90 39.67 -23.52
C ARG A 3 -15.11 38.38 -23.73
N ARG A 4 -14.01 38.16 -23.00
CA ARG A 4 -13.16 36.96 -23.10
C ARG A 4 -13.21 36.12 -21.82
N ILE A 5 -13.23 34.80 -21.96
CA ILE A 5 -13.15 33.82 -20.86
C ILE A 5 -12.06 32.79 -21.20
N ARG A 6 -11.39 32.29 -20.16
CA ARG A 6 -10.41 31.20 -20.22
C ARG A 6 -10.86 30.12 -19.24
N VAL A 7 -10.81 28.85 -19.65
CA VAL A 7 -10.98 27.72 -18.72
C VAL A 7 -9.67 27.56 -17.94
N PRO A 8 -9.68 27.65 -16.60
CA PRO A 8 -8.50 27.38 -15.78
C PRO A 8 -8.29 25.88 -15.57
N PHE A 9 -7.05 25.50 -15.27
CA PHE A 9 -6.61 24.15 -14.92
C PHE A 9 -6.70 23.97 -13.40
N VAL A 10 -7.34 22.89 -12.95
CA VAL A 10 -7.18 22.33 -11.60
C VAL A 10 -6.72 20.91 -11.81
N LEU A 11 -5.56 20.57 -11.26
CA LEU A 11 -4.94 19.26 -11.39
C LEU A 11 -4.83 18.67 -10.00
N LEU A 12 -5.65 17.66 -9.72
CA LEU A 12 -5.40 16.76 -8.61
C LEU A 12 -4.80 15.48 -9.21
N LEU A 13 -3.48 15.42 -9.22
CA LEU A 13 -2.72 14.24 -9.59
C LEU A 13 -2.17 13.66 -8.30
N LEU A 14 -2.80 12.59 -7.81
CA LEU A 14 -2.21 11.74 -6.77
C LEU A 14 -1.17 10.85 -7.46
N VAL A 15 -0.04 11.46 -7.81
CA VAL A 15 1.14 10.73 -8.31
C VAL A 15 1.89 10.21 -7.10
N VAL A 16 1.99 8.89 -6.97
CA VAL A 16 3.01 8.25 -6.14
C VAL A 16 4.36 8.46 -6.83
N ALA A 17 4.93 9.66 -6.70
CA ALA A 17 6.26 9.99 -7.19
C ALA A 17 7.28 9.82 -6.07
N ALA A 18 8.12 8.79 -6.18
CA ALA A 18 9.37 8.69 -5.44
C ALA A 18 10.40 9.64 -6.06
N VAL A 19 10.86 10.66 -5.33
CA VAL A 19 12.01 11.48 -5.74
C VAL A 19 12.92 11.80 -4.54
N ALA A 20 14.21 11.48 -4.71
CA ALA A 20 15.32 11.84 -3.82
C ALA A 20 15.79 13.30 -4.05
N PRO A 21 16.43 13.96 -3.06
CA PRO A 21 16.50 15.40 -2.97
C PRO A 21 17.72 16.01 -3.66
N VAL A 22 17.56 17.20 -4.24
CA VAL A 22 18.68 18.15 -4.43
C VAL A 22 18.24 19.53 -3.95
N GLY A 23 18.97 20.04 -2.96
CA GLY A 23 18.68 21.28 -2.27
C GLY A 23 19.05 22.56 -3.03
N GLY A 24 18.41 23.66 -2.65
CA GLY A 24 18.77 25.01 -3.04
C GLY A 24 17.83 26.04 -2.42
N ALA A 25 18.33 26.80 -1.44
CA ALA A 25 17.61 27.80 -0.66
C ALA A 25 17.22 29.07 -1.46
N ALA A 26 16.08 29.70 -1.11
CA ALA A 26 16.02 31.04 -0.50
C ALA A 26 14.65 31.78 -0.65
N ALA A 27 14.17 32.30 0.49
CA ALA A 27 13.58 33.63 0.72
C ALA A 27 12.18 34.03 0.18
N THR A 28 11.24 34.07 1.14
CA THR A 28 10.33 35.18 1.53
C THR A 28 9.63 36.05 0.46
N GLY A 29 8.29 36.09 0.52
CA GLY A 29 7.48 37.15 -0.09
C GLY A 29 5.98 37.00 0.13
N SER A 30 5.47 37.66 1.18
CA SER A 30 4.04 37.82 1.51
C SER A 30 3.27 38.62 0.44
N SER A 31 2.06 38.18 0.09
CA SER A 31 0.95 39.11 -0.21
C SER A 31 -0.44 38.45 -0.10
N ASP A 32 -1.11 38.86 0.98
CA ASP A 32 -2.54 38.99 1.25
C ASP A 32 -3.45 39.31 0.04
N ALA A 33 -4.60 38.60 -0.10
CA ALA A 33 -5.79 39.08 -0.81
C ALA A 33 -7.05 38.21 -0.58
N GLY A 34 -7.86 38.59 0.42
CA GLY A 34 -9.28 38.92 0.22
C GLY A 34 -10.29 37.80 -0.05
N THR A 35 -10.93 37.34 1.04
CA THR A 35 -12.20 36.59 1.06
C THR A 35 -13.39 37.43 0.57
N VAL A 36 -14.33 36.80 -0.12
CA VAL A 36 -15.71 37.30 -0.28
C VAL A 36 -16.69 36.14 -0.10
N ASP A 37 -17.41 36.20 1.03
CA ASP A 37 -18.58 35.38 1.37
C ASP A 37 -19.75 35.65 0.41
N VAL A 38 -20.47 34.60 0.00
CA VAL A 38 -21.94 34.66 -0.18
C VAL A 38 -22.56 33.31 0.21
N ALA A 39 -23.25 33.30 1.35
CA ALA A 39 -24.21 32.29 1.77
C ALA A 39 -25.56 32.46 1.03
N GLY A 40 -26.31 31.37 0.86
CA GLY A 40 -27.73 31.44 0.49
C GLY A 40 -28.35 30.13 0.05
N THR A 41 -28.83 29.36 1.02
CA THR A 41 -29.62 28.12 0.90
C THR A 41 -30.99 28.33 0.25
N ALA A 42 -31.50 27.30 -0.44
CA ALA A 42 -32.93 27.00 -0.54
C ALA A 42 -33.17 25.55 -0.99
N ASP A 43 -33.81 24.79 -0.10
CA ASP A 43 -34.45 23.49 -0.30
C ASP A 43 -35.47 23.49 -1.46
N LEU A 44 -35.78 22.30 -2.02
CA LEU A 44 -37.13 21.73 -2.18
C LEU A 44 -37.10 20.41 -3.01
N ASP A 45 -37.16 19.29 -2.28
CA ASP A 45 -38.11 18.15 -2.37
C ASP A 45 -38.92 17.89 -3.68
N GLY A 46 -38.97 16.62 -4.12
CA GLY A 46 -40.18 16.03 -4.73
C GLY A 46 -40.15 15.47 -6.19
N THR A 47 -39.80 14.18 -6.32
CA THR A 47 -40.44 13.09 -7.12
C THR A 47 -40.94 13.24 -8.57
N ALA A 48 -40.52 12.25 -9.39
CA ALA A 48 -41.28 11.43 -10.36
C ALA A 48 -41.24 11.71 -11.89
N ASP A 49 -40.76 10.68 -12.59
CA ASP A 49 -41.10 10.13 -13.93
C ASP A 49 -42.12 10.88 -14.82
N ALA A 50 -41.72 11.19 -16.06
CA ALA A 50 -42.18 10.48 -17.28
C ALA A 50 -41.90 11.27 -18.58
N ASP A 51 -41.56 10.49 -19.59
CA ASP A 51 -41.34 10.77 -21.02
C ASP A 51 -42.48 11.57 -21.74
N VAL A 52 -42.13 12.18 -22.90
CA VAL A 52 -42.97 12.61 -24.06
C VAL A 52 -42.66 14.03 -24.61
N THR A 53 -41.89 14.04 -25.70
CA THR A 53 -41.87 14.84 -26.97
C THR A 53 -42.11 16.37 -27.05
N PRO A 54 -41.49 17.08 -28.02
CA PRO A 54 -41.31 18.53 -27.99
C PRO A 54 -42.34 19.35 -28.78
N ASP A 55 -42.40 20.62 -28.37
CA ASP A 55 -42.65 21.84 -29.14
C ASP A 55 -44.08 22.43 -29.16
N THR A 56 -44.31 23.52 -28.41
CA THR A 56 -44.46 24.89 -28.95
C THR A 56 -44.54 25.93 -27.81
N ALA A 57 -43.75 26.99 -27.94
CA ALA A 57 -43.39 28.06 -27.00
C ALA A 57 -44.51 28.98 -26.45
N ALA A 58 -44.32 29.51 -25.23
CA ALA A 58 -43.77 30.88 -25.00
C ALA A 58 -44.03 31.40 -23.56
N GLY A 59 -42.96 31.76 -22.83
CA GLY A 59 -43.08 32.73 -21.74
C GLY A 59 -42.06 32.71 -20.59
N ILE A 60 -40.83 33.19 -20.85
CA ILE A 60 -39.93 33.87 -19.89
C ILE A 60 -39.06 32.99 -18.96
N ALA A 61 -38.00 32.43 -19.55
CA ALA A 61 -36.60 32.61 -19.13
C ALA A 61 -35.71 31.96 -20.21
N THR A 62 -35.40 32.68 -21.29
CA THR A 62 -34.47 32.18 -22.30
C THR A 62 -33.04 32.42 -21.83
N ASN A 63 -32.41 31.37 -21.28
CA ASN A 63 -30.95 31.29 -21.14
C ASN A 63 -30.32 31.41 -22.54
N HIS A 64 -29.69 32.54 -22.85
CA HIS A 64 -29.04 32.78 -24.15
C HIS A 64 -27.52 32.56 -24.13
N GLY A 65 -26.97 32.04 -23.03
CA GLY A 65 -25.62 31.49 -23.03
C GLY A 65 -25.66 30.09 -23.64
N GLY A 66 -25.38 29.95 -24.94
CA GLY A 66 -25.24 28.63 -25.58
C GLY A 66 -24.11 27.80 -24.95
N THR A 67 -23.92 26.55 -25.37
CA THR A 67 -22.80 25.71 -24.90
C THR A 67 -21.78 25.52 -26.01
N ILE A 68 -20.50 25.73 -25.70
CA ILE A 68 -19.38 25.29 -26.52
C ILE A 68 -19.15 23.80 -26.20
N VAL A 69 -19.30 22.94 -27.19
CA VAL A 69 -19.07 21.50 -27.03
C VAL A 69 -17.79 21.12 -27.76
N ARG A 70 -16.82 20.56 -27.04
CA ARG A 70 -15.61 19.95 -27.58
C ARG A 70 -15.77 18.45 -27.57
N THR A 71 -15.83 17.81 -28.74
CA THR A 71 -15.77 16.34 -28.86
C THR A 71 -14.38 15.94 -29.34
N THR A 72 -13.66 15.17 -28.53
CA THR A 72 -12.39 14.55 -28.92
C THR A 72 -12.63 13.09 -29.29
N THR A 73 -12.50 12.76 -30.57
CA THR A 73 -12.65 11.38 -31.07
C THR A 73 -11.28 10.78 -31.33
N PHE A 74 -10.89 9.77 -30.57
CA PHE A 74 -9.62 9.06 -30.74
C PHE A 74 -9.75 7.92 -31.76
N SER A 75 -8.71 7.72 -32.56
CA SER A 75 -8.58 6.68 -33.56
C SER A 75 -7.28 5.93 -33.33
N LEU A 76 -7.37 4.60 -33.20
CA LEU A 76 -6.19 3.75 -33.03
C LEU A 76 -5.37 3.73 -34.33
N THR A 77 -4.05 3.70 -34.22
CA THR A 77 -3.15 3.53 -35.38
C THR A 77 -2.32 2.25 -35.26
N PRO A 78 -2.90 1.06 -35.54
CA PRO A 78 -2.24 -0.22 -35.24
C PRO A 78 -0.92 -0.47 -35.96
N GLY A 79 -0.68 0.23 -37.08
CA GLY A 79 0.58 0.15 -37.83
C GLY A 79 1.71 1.01 -37.27
N GLU A 80 1.43 1.87 -36.29
CA GLU A 80 2.36 2.83 -35.71
C GLU A 80 2.23 2.83 -34.16
N PRO A 81 2.71 1.77 -33.45
CA PRO A 81 2.69 1.74 -31.99
C PRO A 81 3.38 2.96 -31.36
N GLY A 82 2.84 3.42 -30.25
CA GLY A 82 3.26 4.64 -29.55
C GLY A 82 2.70 5.92 -30.17
N SER A 83 1.66 5.81 -31.00
CA SER A 83 0.99 6.95 -31.61
C SER A 83 -0.52 6.73 -31.57
N VAL A 84 -1.28 7.77 -31.19
CA VAL A 84 -2.75 7.77 -31.32
C VAL A 84 -3.17 9.06 -32.00
N ASP A 85 -4.02 8.97 -33.01
CA ASP A 85 -4.59 10.17 -33.63
C ASP A 85 -5.92 10.51 -32.93
N ALA A 86 -6.24 11.80 -32.80
CA ALA A 86 -7.54 12.24 -32.31
C ALA A 86 -8.05 13.45 -33.09
N THR A 87 -9.34 13.46 -33.41
CA THR A 87 -10.01 14.64 -33.97
C THR A 87 -10.73 15.40 -32.85
N MET A 88 -10.27 16.61 -32.55
CA MET A 88 -10.90 17.53 -31.61
C MET A 88 -11.83 18.48 -32.36
N ARG A 89 -13.14 18.25 -32.29
CA ARG A 89 -14.19 19.03 -32.97
C ARG A 89 -14.88 19.98 -31.98
N PHE A 90 -15.10 21.21 -32.40
CA PHE A 90 -15.81 22.22 -31.62
C PHE A 90 -17.15 22.58 -32.27
N ASP A 91 -18.23 22.43 -31.53
CA ASP A 91 -19.53 23.02 -31.83
C ASP A 91 -19.67 24.33 -31.07
N LEU A 92 -19.76 25.44 -31.82
CA LEU A 92 -19.78 26.79 -31.28
C LEU A 92 -21.17 27.40 -31.42
N PRO A 93 -21.75 27.98 -30.34
CA PRO A 93 -23.00 28.71 -30.45
C PRO A 93 -22.79 30.02 -31.20
N ASP A 94 -23.86 30.55 -31.83
CA ASP A 94 -23.80 31.77 -32.66
C ASP A 94 -23.18 32.99 -31.94
N GLY A 95 -23.28 33.03 -30.62
CA GLY A 95 -22.71 34.09 -29.78
C GLY A 95 -21.20 34.05 -29.60
N VAL A 96 -20.49 33.05 -30.14
CA VAL A 96 -19.02 32.86 -30.00
C VAL A 96 -18.32 33.15 -31.32
N PRO A 97 -17.85 34.39 -31.55
CA PRO A 97 -17.19 34.77 -32.80
C PRO A 97 -15.72 34.37 -32.91
N GLU A 98 -15.06 34.04 -31.79
CA GLU A 98 -13.64 33.68 -31.79
C GLU A 98 -13.39 32.59 -30.74
N LEU A 99 -12.66 31.54 -31.16
CA LEU A 99 -12.15 30.46 -30.31
C LEU A 99 -10.65 30.35 -30.51
N THR A 100 -9.89 30.20 -29.44
CA THR A 100 -8.46 29.95 -29.44
C THR A 100 -8.17 28.69 -28.65
N VAL A 101 -7.41 27.78 -29.25
CA VAL A 101 -7.05 26.48 -28.67
C VAL A 101 -5.52 26.40 -28.60
N GLY A 102 -5.00 25.90 -27.48
CA GLY A 102 -3.58 25.76 -27.21
C GLY A 102 -3.00 26.86 -26.31
N PRO A 103 -1.71 26.76 -25.93
CA PRO A 103 -0.73 25.81 -26.45
C PRO A 103 -1.02 24.35 -26.09
N PHE A 104 -0.61 23.43 -26.95
CA PHE A 104 -0.68 21.99 -26.68
C PHE A 104 0.49 21.56 -25.79
N PRO A 105 0.29 20.57 -24.90
CA PRO A 105 1.38 20.01 -24.10
C PRO A 105 2.41 19.29 -24.97
N ASP A 106 3.58 19.00 -24.38
CA ASP A 106 4.58 18.14 -25.02
C ASP A 106 3.98 16.77 -25.36
N GLY A 107 4.44 16.15 -26.45
CA GLY A 107 3.89 14.87 -26.94
C GLY A 107 2.56 14.98 -27.69
N VAL A 108 2.00 16.18 -27.88
CA VAL A 108 0.81 16.39 -28.73
C VAL A 108 1.13 17.31 -29.90
N THR A 109 0.94 16.81 -31.12
CA THR A 109 1.19 17.57 -32.35
C THR A 109 -0.09 17.76 -33.16
N VAL A 110 -0.31 18.96 -33.70
CA VAL A 110 -1.44 19.20 -34.63
C VAL A 110 -1.02 18.80 -36.04
N VAL A 111 -1.69 17.81 -36.61
CA VAL A 111 -1.43 17.27 -37.96
C VAL A 111 -2.40 17.78 -39.01
N ASP A 112 -3.58 18.28 -38.61
CA ASP A 112 -4.53 19.00 -39.47
C ASP A 112 -5.20 20.14 -38.71
N GLU A 113 -5.23 21.32 -39.32
CA GLU A 113 -5.72 22.56 -38.69
C GLU A 113 -7.21 22.83 -38.93
N GLY A 114 -7.87 22.04 -39.80
CA GLY A 114 -9.32 21.96 -40.00
C GLY A 114 -10.19 23.19 -39.64
N GLY A 115 -9.89 24.34 -40.24
CA GLY A 115 -10.65 25.60 -40.07
C GLY A 115 -10.15 26.55 -38.98
N PHE A 116 -8.99 26.26 -38.39
CA PHE A 116 -8.23 27.18 -37.55
C PHE A 116 -7.08 27.83 -38.34
N ASP A 117 -6.74 29.06 -37.98
CA ASP A 117 -5.52 29.73 -38.39
C ASP A 117 -4.46 29.58 -37.28
N ARG A 118 -3.24 29.19 -37.64
CA ARG A 118 -2.13 29.08 -36.67
C ARG A 118 -1.52 30.44 -36.34
N GLU A 119 -1.46 30.77 -35.04
CA GLU A 119 -0.86 31.99 -34.49
C GLU A 119 0.16 31.61 -33.41
N GLY A 120 1.42 31.43 -33.81
CA GLY A 120 2.47 30.95 -32.91
C GLY A 120 2.28 29.49 -32.51
N ASP A 121 2.08 29.26 -31.22
CA ASP A 121 1.79 27.96 -30.58
C ASP A 121 0.29 27.72 -30.36
N ARG A 122 -0.57 28.63 -30.84
CA ARG A 122 -2.03 28.57 -30.70
C ARG A 122 -2.75 28.49 -32.04
N TYR A 123 -3.99 28.03 -31.99
CA TYR A 123 -4.86 27.85 -33.14
C TYR A 123 -6.12 28.67 -32.93
N VAL A 124 -6.40 29.62 -33.83
CA VAL A 124 -7.48 30.59 -33.68
C VAL A 124 -8.50 30.43 -34.80
N ARG A 125 -9.78 30.32 -34.44
CA ARG A 125 -10.91 30.27 -35.37
C ARG A 125 -11.77 31.52 -35.22
N ARG A 126 -12.05 32.20 -36.34
CA ARG A 126 -12.83 33.47 -36.39
C ARG A 126 -14.02 33.48 -37.35
N ASP A 127 -14.18 32.44 -38.17
CA ASP A 127 -15.31 32.33 -39.10
C ASP A 127 -16.49 31.58 -38.45
N HIS A 128 -17.49 31.12 -39.21
CA HIS A 128 -18.57 30.23 -38.72
C HIS A 128 -18.46 28.80 -39.31
N GLY A 129 -17.29 28.42 -39.86
CA GLY A 129 -17.04 27.15 -40.53
C GLY A 129 -16.76 25.98 -39.58
N ARG A 130 -16.37 24.82 -40.15
CA ARG A 130 -15.91 23.65 -39.39
C ARG A 130 -14.74 24.06 -38.50
N ALA A 131 -14.79 23.74 -37.21
CA ALA A 131 -13.72 23.95 -36.26
C ALA A 131 -13.26 22.59 -35.75
N ALA A 132 -12.25 22.00 -36.40
CA ALA A 132 -11.68 20.72 -36.00
C ALA A 132 -10.15 20.76 -36.07
N LEU A 133 -9.48 20.22 -35.08
CA LEU A 133 -8.04 19.96 -35.12
C LEU A 133 -7.84 18.44 -35.12
N THR A 134 -7.00 17.93 -36.01
CA THR A 134 -6.50 16.55 -35.87
C THR A 134 -5.17 16.60 -35.15
N LEU A 135 -5.09 15.86 -34.06
CA LEU A 135 -3.97 15.77 -33.14
C LEU A 135 -3.34 14.39 -33.27
N ARG A 136 -2.02 14.32 -33.08
CA ARG A 136 -1.28 13.09 -32.87
C ARG A 136 -0.62 13.12 -31.51
N PHE A 137 -0.86 12.06 -30.76
CA PHE A 137 -0.34 11.82 -29.42
C PHE A 137 0.84 10.86 -29.50
N ASP A 138 2.00 11.30 -29.03
CA ASP A 138 3.15 10.44 -28.83
C ASP A 138 3.01 9.77 -27.46
N LEU A 139 2.76 8.45 -27.46
CA LEU A 139 2.57 7.65 -26.25
C LEU A 139 3.68 6.59 -26.14
N PRO A 140 4.05 6.18 -24.91
CA PRO A 140 4.87 4.99 -24.75
C PRO A 140 4.12 3.74 -25.22
N SER A 141 4.86 2.75 -25.72
CA SER A 141 4.29 1.48 -26.22
C SER A 141 4.49 0.28 -25.30
N GLU A 142 5.33 0.41 -24.28
CA GLU A 142 5.73 -0.70 -23.41
C GLU A 142 5.31 -0.49 -21.94
N GLN A 143 5.04 0.75 -21.53
CA GLN A 143 4.67 1.13 -20.15
C GLN A 143 3.71 2.31 -20.19
N LEU A 144 2.95 2.56 -19.11
CA LEU A 144 2.15 3.78 -18.99
C LEU A 144 3.05 4.99 -18.74
N SER A 145 2.75 6.11 -19.40
CA SER A 145 3.39 7.40 -19.10
C SER A 145 2.98 7.88 -17.70
N THR A 146 3.97 8.23 -16.86
CA THR A 146 3.71 8.82 -15.53
C THR A 146 3.34 10.31 -15.58
N ALA A 147 3.59 11.00 -16.69
CA ALA A 147 3.29 12.41 -16.86
C ALA A 147 1.88 12.67 -17.43
N ASP A 148 1.43 11.82 -18.36
CA ASP A 148 0.21 12.05 -19.14
C ASP A 148 -0.79 10.87 -19.13
N VAL A 149 -0.49 9.81 -18.36
CA VAL A 149 -1.27 8.57 -18.22
C VAL A 149 -1.87 8.09 -19.53
N GLY A 150 -1.01 7.50 -20.37
CA GLY A 150 -1.42 6.88 -21.61
C GLY A 150 -0.41 5.85 -22.10
N ILE A 151 -0.89 4.90 -22.90
CA ILE A 151 -0.12 3.84 -23.55
C ILE A 151 -0.77 3.50 -24.89
N ASP A 152 0.05 3.22 -25.90
CA ASP A 152 -0.39 2.65 -27.17
C ASP A 152 0.52 1.50 -27.60
N THR A 153 -0.02 0.29 -27.54
CA THR A 153 0.70 -0.93 -27.93
C THR A 153 0.59 -1.22 -29.43
N GLY A 154 -0.20 -0.43 -30.17
CA GLY A 154 -0.63 -0.70 -31.54
C GLY A 154 -1.93 -1.48 -31.59
N ASP A 155 -1.99 -2.65 -30.93
CA ASP A 155 -3.21 -3.48 -30.94
C ASP A 155 -4.34 -2.87 -30.08
N TRP A 156 -3.98 -2.14 -29.04
CA TRP A 156 -4.88 -1.36 -28.20
C TRP A 156 -4.16 -0.15 -27.61
N ALA A 157 -4.94 0.86 -27.24
CA ALA A 157 -4.44 2.05 -26.55
C ALA A 157 -5.36 2.44 -25.39
N TYR A 158 -4.78 3.07 -24.37
CA TYR A 158 -5.51 3.73 -23.30
C TYR A 158 -4.98 5.14 -23.17
N VAL A 159 -5.85 6.14 -23.25
CA VAL A 159 -5.47 7.54 -23.34
C VAL A 159 -6.44 8.41 -22.57
N ARG A 160 -5.90 9.44 -21.90
CA ARG A 160 -6.68 10.52 -21.31
C ARG A 160 -6.76 11.71 -22.28
N VAL A 161 -7.92 12.35 -22.39
CA VAL A 161 -8.06 13.63 -23.08
C VAL A 161 -7.14 14.63 -22.38
N PRO A 162 -6.15 15.21 -23.09
CA PRO A 162 -5.23 16.14 -22.48
C PRO A 162 -5.98 17.42 -22.14
N TYR A 163 -5.57 18.07 -21.05
CA TYR A 163 -5.98 19.43 -20.83
C TYR A 163 -5.39 20.34 -21.91
N VAL A 164 -6.26 20.94 -22.72
CA VAL A 164 -5.87 21.90 -23.75
C VAL A 164 -6.47 23.25 -23.39
N PRO A 165 -5.63 24.27 -23.08
CA PRO A 165 -6.11 25.63 -22.83
C PRO A 165 -7.02 26.08 -23.97
N THR A 166 -8.25 26.44 -23.61
CA THR A 166 -9.27 26.88 -24.56
C THR A 166 -9.80 28.24 -24.09
N GLU A 167 -9.69 29.23 -24.97
CA GLU A 167 -10.13 30.61 -24.76
C GLU A 167 -11.16 30.97 -25.81
N TRP A 168 -12.17 31.75 -25.46
CA TRP A 168 -13.13 32.26 -26.44
C TRP A 168 -13.56 33.67 -26.12
N SER A 169 -14.08 34.33 -27.15
CA SER A 169 -14.80 35.57 -27.00
C SER A 169 -16.29 35.35 -27.26
N TYR A 170 -17.15 36.15 -26.63
CA TYR A 170 -18.60 35.99 -26.76
C TYR A 170 -19.36 37.32 -26.76
N TYR A 171 -20.58 37.27 -27.31
CA TYR A 171 -21.59 38.31 -27.24
C TYR A 171 -22.76 37.85 -26.36
N GLY A 172 -23.26 38.75 -25.52
CA GLY A 172 -24.41 38.47 -24.64
C GLY A 172 -23.98 37.74 -23.37
N ASP A 173 -24.69 36.65 -23.06
CA ASP A 173 -24.44 35.81 -21.90
C ASP A 173 -23.22 34.90 -22.13
N ALA A 174 -22.48 34.61 -21.06
CA ALA A 174 -21.33 33.73 -21.14
C ALA A 174 -21.77 32.30 -21.52
N PRO A 175 -21.17 31.70 -22.56
CA PRO A 175 -21.49 30.32 -22.89
C PRO A 175 -20.86 29.37 -21.87
N ALA A 176 -21.52 28.24 -21.63
CA ALA A 176 -20.92 27.12 -20.91
C ALA A 176 -19.91 26.38 -21.81
N PHE A 177 -19.03 25.59 -21.22
CA PHE A 177 -18.11 24.70 -21.93
C PHE A 177 -18.34 23.26 -21.48
N ARG A 178 -18.35 22.33 -22.43
CA ARG A 178 -18.46 20.90 -22.19
C ARG A 178 -17.45 20.16 -23.04
N GLY A 179 -16.67 19.27 -22.43
CA GLY A 179 -15.81 18.32 -23.11
C GLY A 179 -16.47 16.93 -23.14
N ASP A 180 -16.39 16.26 -24.27
CA ASP A 180 -16.79 14.86 -24.44
C ASP A 180 -15.65 14.09 -25.14
N ALA A 181 -15.46 12.83 -24.76
CA ALA A 181 -14.56 11.88 -25.42
C ALA A 181 -15.35 10.85 -26.23
N ALA A 182 -14.77 10.38 -27.33
CA ALA A 182 -15.31 9.32 -28.17
C ALA A 182 -14.17 8.49 -28.76
N VAL A 183 -14.49 7.28 -29.22
CA VAL A 183 -13.57 6.41 -29.97
C VAL A 183 -14.15 6.17 -31.37
N ASP A 184 -13.32 6.28 -32.40
CA ASP A 184 -13.63 5.90 -33.77
C ASP A 184 -13.29 4.42 -33.97
N GLY A 185 -14.33 3.58 -33.95
CA GLY A 185 -14.19 2.12 -34.02
C GLY A 185 -14.60 1.43 -32.72
N GLU A 186 -13.94 0.31 -32.42
CA GLU A 186 -14.16 -0.43 -31.18
C GLU A 186 -13.40 0.22 -30.02
N GLY A 187 -14.04 0.30 -28.86
CA GLY A 187 -13.47 0.89 -27.66
C GLY A 187 -14.52 1.29 -26.65
N ALA A 188 -14.08 1.99 -25.60
CA ALA A 188 -14.94 2.46 -24.53
C ALA A 188 -14.43 3.78 -23.98
N VAL A 189 -15.36 4.64 -23.55
CA VAL A 189 -15.06 5.93 -22.91
C VAL A 189 -15.75 6.06 -21.56
N GLN A 190 -15.11 6.78 -20.65
CA GLN A 190 -15.67 7.28 -19.39
C GLN A 190 -15.00 8.61 -19.06
N GLY A 191 -15.78 9.69 -18.95
CA GLY A 191 -15.24 11.03 -18.69
C GLY A 191 -14.20 11.42 -19.74
N GLU A 192 -13.00 11.79 -19.29
CA GLU A 192 -11.85 12.09 -20.14
C GLU A 192 -11.02 10.86 -20.55
N TRP A 193 -11.40 9.64 -20.15
CA TRP A 193 -10.66 8.42 -20.45
C TRP A 193 -11.22 7.65 -21.64
N ALA A 194 -10.33 7.15 -22.49
CA ALA A 194 -10.67 6.32 -23.64
C ALA A 194 -9.78 5.09 -23.73
N TYR A 195 -10.40 3.91 -23.80
CA TYR A 195 -9.79 2.68 -24.27
C TYR A 195 -10.13 2.48 -25.74
N LEU A 196 -9.12 2.22 -26.56
CA LEU A 196 -9.22 1.94 -27.98
C LEU A 196 -8.84 0.49 -28.25
N GLY A 197 -9.70 -0.22 -28.99
CA GLY A 197 -9.53 -1.64 -29.28
C GLY A 197 -10.79 -2.45 -28.97
N ALA A 198 -10.78 -3.72 -29.32
CA ALA A 198 -11.89 -4.63 -29.07
C ALA A 198 -12.15 -4.77 -27.56
N THR A 199 -13.41 -4.67 -27.13
CA THR A 199 -13.77 -4.77 -25.69
C THR A 199 -14.94 -5.70 -25.41
N GLU A 200 -14.93 -6.27 -24.22
CA GLU A 200 -16.07 -6.91 -23.57
C GLU A 200 -16.52 -6.05 -22.39
N THR A 201 -17.81 -5.71 -22.33
CA THR A 201 -18.36 -4.90 -21.23
C THR A 201 -19.37 -5.70 -20.42
N THR A 202 -19.20 -5.70 -19.10
CA THR A 202 -20.21 -6.17 -18.14
C THR A 202 -20.68 -4.99 -17.29
N THR A 203 -21.98 -4.90 -17.01
CA THR A 203 -22.52 -3.86 -16.11
C THR A 203 -23.41 -4.51 -15.07
N ARG A 204 -23.14 -4.26 -13.78
CA ARG A 204 -23.96 -4.74 -12.67
C ARG A 204 -23.97 -3.70 -11.55
N SER A 205 -24.89 -3.89 -10.61
CA SER A 205 -24.92 -3.11 -9.36
C SER A 205 -23.89 -3.64 -8.37
N ALA A 206 -23.31 -2.74 -7.58
CA ALA A 206 -22.48 -3.01 -6.42
C ALA A 206 -22.93 -2.05 -5.32
N GLY A 207 -23.63 -2.55 -4.30
CA GLY A 207 -24.43 -1.68 -3.43
C GLY A 207 -25.40 -0.81 -4.25
N ASP A 208 -25.41 0.49 -3.99
CA ASP A 208 -26.21 1.47 -4.74
C ASP A 208 -25.54 1.97 -6.04
N LEU A 209 -24.31 1.52 -6.32
CA LEU A 209 -23.51 1.97 -7.46
C LEU A 209 -23.74 1.10 -8.70
N THR A 210 -23.89 1.71 -9.88
CA THR A 210 -23.79 0.98 -11.15
C THR A 210 -22.34 0.90 -11.60
N VAL A 211 -21.75 -0.30 -11.65
CA VAL A 211 -20.36 -0.48 -12.09
C VAL A 211 -20.34 -1.02 -13.52
N ARG A 212 -19.66 -0.30 -14.41
CA ARG A 212 -19.34 -0.75 -15.77
C ARG A 212 -17.92 -1.30 -15.80
N TYR A 213 -17.78 -2.60 -15.97
CA TYR A 213 -16.50 -3.26 -16.14
C TYR A 213 -16.19 -3.44 -17.62
N VAL A 214 -15.10 -2.82 -18.09
CA VAL A 214 -14.66 -2.88 -19.49
C VAL A 214 -13.35 -3.65 -19.55
N ARG A 215 -13.30 -4.73 -20.32
CA ARG A 215 -12.08 -5.51 -20.54
C ARG A 215 -11.70 -5.52 -22.01
N ALA A 216 -10.42 -5.63 -22.31
CA ALA A 216 -9.97 -6.00 -23.65
C ALA A 216 -10.57 -7.35 -24.05
N ALA A 217 -11.09 -7.44 -25.28
CA ALA A 217 -11.73 -8.66 -25.75
C ALA A 217 -10.69 -9.78 -25.90
N GLY A 218 -10.98 -10.94 -25.30
CA GLY A 218 -10.09 -12.09 -25.35
C GLY A 218 -8.81 -11.98 -24.52
N ASP A 219 -8.68 -10.99 -23.63
CA ASP A 219 -7.59 -10.93 -22.65
C ASP A 219 -7.76 -12.06 -21.61
N PRO A 220 -6.86 -13.07 -21.61
CA PRO A 220 -6.98 -14.21 -20.70
C PRO A 220 -6.57 -13.87 -19.26
N ASP A 221 -5.81 -12.79 -19.06
CA ASP A 221 -5.30 -12.39 -17.75
C ASP A 221 -6.32 -11.57 -16.96
N ALA A 222 -7.29 -10.94 -17.65
CA ALA A 222 -8.29 -10.10 -17.00
C ALA A 222 -9.24 -10.96 -16.13
N PRO A 223 -9.49 -10.58 -14.87
CA PRO A 223 -10.34 -11.37 -13.99
C PRO A 223 -11.78 -11.47 -14.54
N SER A 224 -12.44 -12.58 -14.21
CA SER A 224 -13.84 -12.76 -14.55
C SER A 224 -14.71 -11.70 -13.84
N PRO A 225 -15.87 -11.30 -14.41
CA PRO A 225 -16.75 -10.36 -13.73
C PRO A 225 -17.16 -10.89 -12.34
N ASP A 226 -17.41 -12.19 -12.20
CA ASP A 226 -17.82 -12.75 -10.91
C ASP A 226 -16.74 -12.60 -9.83
N ALA A 227 -15.45 -12.73 -10.21
CA ALA A 227 -14.33 -12.58 -9.27
C ALA A 227 -14.21 -11.16 -8.69
N VAL A 228 -14.44 -10.12 -9.51
CA VAL A 228 -14.30 -8.72 -9.05
C VAL A 228 -15.58 -8.15 -8.45
N PHE A 229 -16.75 -8.52 -8.99
CA PHE A 229 -18.02 -7.93 -8.55
C PHE A 229 -18.42 -8.34 -7.13
N ALA A 230 -17.99 -9.51 -6.64
CA ALA A 230 -18.21 -9.88 -5.23
C ALA A 230 -17.51 -8.90 -4.28
N GLY A 231 -16.24 -8.61 -4.52
CA GLY A 231 -15.44 -7.61 -3.79
C GLY A 231 -15.99 -6.21 -3.91
N TRP A 232 -16.27 -5.76 -5.13
CA TRP A 232 -16.82 -4.41 -5.35
C TRP A 232 -18.18 -4.22 -4.70
N ASN A 233 -19.06 -5.23 -4.73
CA ASN A 233 -20.33 -5.18 -4.02
C ASN A 233 -20.13 -5.13 -2.50
N TRP A 234 -19.20 -5.91 -1.95
CA TRP A 234 -18.86 -5.88 -0.53
C TRP A 234 -18.37 -4.49 -0.10
N LEU A 235 -17.46 -3.90 -0.88
CA LEU A 235 -16.89 -2.57 -0.64
C LEU A 235 -17.94 -1.46 -0.75
N ALA A 236 -18.69 -1.41 -1.86
CA ALA A 236 -19.69 -0.37 -2.10
C ALA A 236 -20.86 -0.42 -1.09
N THR A 237 -21.21 -1.61 -0.59
CA THR A 237 -22.24 -1.74 0.47
C THR A 237 -21.77 -1.13 1.80
N ARG A 238 -20.46 -1.21 2.11
CA ARG A 238 -19.89 -0.73 3.38
C ARG A 238 -19.49 0.73 3.33
N LEU A 239 -18.74 1.09 2.30
CA LEU A 239 -18.18 2.42 2.10
C LEU A 239 -19.13 3.37 1.40
N GLY A 240 -20.21 2.85 0.80
CA GLY A 240 -21.15 3.61 -0.03
C GLY A 240 -20.60 3.89 -1.44
N SER A 241 -21.32 4.69 -2.22
CA SER A 241 -21.03 4.92 -3.64
C SER A 241 -20.05 6.06 -3.92
N GLY A 242 -19.46 6.69 -2.90
CA GLY A 242 -18.64 7.89 -3.06
C GLY A 242 -19.41 9.11 -3.62
N GLY A 243 -20.75 9.15 -3.47
CA GLY A 243 -21.59 10.20 -4.04
C GLY A 243 -21.85 10.04 -5.54
N ARG A 244 -21.53 8.88 -6.12
CA ARG A 244 -21.67 8.60 -7.55
C ARG A 244 -22.81 7.60 -7.79
N ASP A 245 -23.49 7.72 -8.92
CA ASP A 245 -24.49 6.74 -9.37
C ASP A 245 -23.87 5.65 -10.26
N ARG A 246 -22.74 5.97 -10.91
CA ARG A 246 -22.07 5.09 -11.85
C ARG A 246 -20.56 5.32 -11.87
N VAL A 247 -19.81 4.22 -12.00
CA VAL A 247 -18.38 4.23 -12.27
C VAL A 247 -18.04 3.26 -13.41
N THR A 248 -16.88 3.46 -14.03
CA THR A 248 -16.29 2.52 -14.99
C THR A 248 -14.92 2.05 -14.50
N VAL A 249 -14.69 0.74 -14.56
CA VAL A 249 -13.38 0.14 -14.29
C VAL A 249 -12.87 -0.51 -15.57
N PHE A 250 -11.68 -0.12 -16.02
CA PHE A 250 -11.01 -0.67 -17.21
C PHE A 250 -10.00 -1.74 -16.80
N ALA A 251 -10.08 -2.93 -17.39
CA ALA A 251 -9.03 -3.93 -17.38
C ALA A 251 -8.11 -3.73 -18.59
N LEU A 252 -6.89 -3.28 -18.32
CA LEU A 252 -5.90 -3.04 -19.36
C LEU A 252 -5.02 -4.28 -19.52
N PRO A 253 -4.82 -4.81 -20.74
CA PRO A 253 -3.84 -5.85 -20.97
C PRO A 253 -2.47 -5.42 -20.45
N THR A 254 -1.75 -6.33 -19.81
CA THR A 254 -0.43 -6.02 -19.26
C THR A 254 0.64 -6.26 -20.31
N PRO A 255 1.38 -5.23 -20.77
CA PRO A 255 2.50 -5.44 -21.70
C PRO A 255 3.59 -6.32 -21.06
N ASP A 256 4.19 -7.22 -21.84
CA ASP A 256 5.24 -8.13 -21.32
C ASP A 256 6.50 -7.41 -20.83
N ALA A 257 6.80 -6.24 -21.41
CA ALA A 257 7.93 -5.41 -21.04
C ALA A 257 7.67 -4.51 -19.80
N MET A 258 6.48 -4.55 -19.23
CA MET A 258 6.10 -3.70 -18.11
C MET A 258 6.65 -4.23 -16.78
N GLU A 259 7.41 -3.40 -16.06
CA GLU A 259 7.83 -3.68 -14.69
C GLU A 259 6.67 -3.43 -13.71
N TRP A 260 5.83 -4.45 -13.50
CA TRP A 260 4.54 -4.36 -12.81
C TRP A 260 4.57 -3.91 -11.34
N ARG A 261 5.71 -4.01 -10.65
CA ARG A 261 5.81 -3.83 -9.18
C ARG A 261 5.67 -2.39 -8.67
N ARG A 262 5.45 -1.38 -9.53
CA ARG A 262 5.43 0.02 -9.11
C ARG A 262 4.07 0.72 -9.15
N SER A 263 3.08 0.26 -9.92
CA SER A 263 1.71 0.82 -9.93
C SER A 263 0.74 -0.13 -10.68
N PRO A 264 -0.03 -0.99 -10.00
CA PRO A 264 -0.91 -1.98 -10.65
C PRO A 264 -2.18 -1.38 -11.26
N GLY A 265 -2.51 -0.12 -10.95
CA GLY A 265 -3.65 0.62 -11.46
C GLY A 265 -3.63 2.08 -11.05
N LEU A 266 -4.66 2.82 -11.47
CA LEU A 266 -4.95 4.17 -10.99
C LEU A 266 -6.46 4.40 -11.06
N ALA A 267 -7.01 4.91 -9.98
CA ALA A 267 -8.34 5.55 -9.97
C ALA A 267 -8.23 7.06 -10.17
N SER A 268 -9.15 7.63 -10.94
CA SER A 268 -9.33 9.08 -11.06
C SER A 268 -10.66 9.50 -10.44
N ASP A 269 -10.59 10.36 -9.44
CA ASP A 269 -11.75 10.74 -8.64
C ASP A 269 -12.75 11.62 -9.39
N GLU A 270 -12.30 12.49 -10.31
CA GLU A 270 -13.17 13.46 -10.98
C GLU A 270 -14.15 12.83 -11.99
N ASP A 271 -13.77 11.73 -12.66
CA ASP A 271 -14.52 11.17 -13.79
C ASP A 271 -15.26 9.84 -13.47
N GLY A 272 -15.08 9.31 -12.27
CA GLY A 272 -15.63 8.00 -11.89
C GLY A 272 -15.06 6.86 -12.74
N ALA A 273 -13.76 6.95 -13.07
CA ALA A 273 -13.03 5.98 -13.88
C ALA A 273 -11.80 5.47 -13.11
N ALA A 274 -11.60 4.17 -13.12
CA ALA A 274 -10.34 3.55 -12.70
C ALA A 274 -9.84 2.59 -13.78
N TYR A 275 -8.53 2.37 -13.83
CA TYR A 275 -7.96 1.26 -14.59
C TYR A 275 -7.12 0.37 -13.68
N VAL A 276 -7.08 -0.91 -14.01
CA VAL A 276 -6.23 -1.91 -13.38
C VAL A 276 -5.63 -2.77 -14.47
N PHE A 277 -4.35 -3.07 -14.37
CA PHE A 277 -3.71 -4.01 -15.29
C PHE A 277 -4.21 -5.42 -15.05
N SER A 278 -4.46 -6.16 -16.14
CA SER A 278 -5.10 -7.48 -16.11
C SER A 278 -4.35 -8.49 -15.24
N ARG A 279 -3.02 -8.49 -15.25
CA ARG A 279 -2.18 -9.38 -14.43
C ARG A 279 -2.07 -8.96 -12.97
N ALA A 280 -2.67 -7.83 -12.56
CA ALA A 280 -2.65 -7.41 -11.18
C ALA A 280 -3.47 -8.37 -10.30
N PRO A 281 -3.00 -8.69 -9.08
CA PRO A 281 -3.70 -9.61 -8.19
C PRO A 281 -5.07 -9.08 -7.80
N ALA A 282 -6.11 -9.91 -7.95
CA ALA A 282 -7.45 -9.63 -7.45
C ALA A 282 -7.65 -10.10 -5.99
N THR A 283 -6.74 -10.94 -5.50
CA THR A 283 -6.80 -11.65 -4.23
C THR A 283 -5.40 -11.75 -3.60
N GLY A 284 -5.28 -12.25 -2.38
CA GLY A 284 -3.99 -12.38 -1.66
C GLY A 284 -3.56 -11.11 -0.93
N THR A 285 -2.25 -10.89 -0.80
CA THR A 285 -1.64 -9.85 0.06
C THR A 285 -1.90 -8.41 -0.39
N GLU A 286 -2.02 -8.18 -1.71
CA GLU A 286 -2.25 -6.87 -2.30
C GLU A 286 -3.34 -6.95 -3.38
N PRO A 287 -4.62 -6.99 -3.02
CA PRO A 287 -5.72 -7.11 -3.98
C PRO A 287 -5.96 -5.77 -4.71
N ALA A 288 -5.14 -5.50 -5.74
CA ALA A 288 -5.14 -4.25 -6.51
C ALA A 288 -6.53 -3.89 -7.08
N TRP A 289 -7.28 -4.89 -7.55
CA TRP A 289 -8.64 -4.68 -8.07
C TRP A 289 -9.62 -4.13 -7.04
N PHE A 290 -9.40 -4.44 -5.77
CA PHE A 290 -10.20 -3.93 -4.66
C PHE A 290 -9.65 -2.59 -4.19
N HIS A 291 -8.33 -2.42 -4.15
CA HIS A 291 -7.65 -1.17 -3.79
C HIS A 291 -8.08 -0.01 -4.69
N GLU A 292 -7.92 -0.17 -6.01
CA GLU A 292 -8.29 0.86 -6.98
C GLU A 292 -9.80 1.15 -6.97
N PHE A 293 -10.62 0.15 -6.64
CA PHE A 293 -12.05 0.36 -6.50
C PHE A 293 -12.40 1.18 -5.26
N VAL A 294 -11.69 1.03 -4.14
CA VAL A 294 -11.91 1.85 -2.93
C VAL A 294 -11.69 3.33 -3.22
N HIS A 295 -10.69 3.70 -4.01
CA HIS A 295 -10.49 5.10 -4.40
C HIS A 295 -11.73 5.70 -5.07
N LEU A 296 -12.45 4.95 -5.89
CA LEU A 296 -13.71 5.41 -6.50
C LEU A 296 -14.85 5.66 -5.49
N LEU A 297 -14.74 5.12 -4.27
CA LEU A 297 -15.74 5.25 -3.21
C LEU A 297 -15.39 6.34 -2.18
N GLN A 298 -14.19 6.91 -2.28
CA GLN A 298 -13.69 7.89 -1.32
C GLN A 298 -14.40 9.25 -1.42
N GLY A 299 -14.30 9.99 -0.31
CA GLY A 299 -14.99 11.25 -0.08
C GLY A 299 -14.17 12.49 -0.47
N PRO A 300 -14.30 13.60 0.28
CA PRO A 300 -13.73 14.89 -0.09
C PRO A 300 -12.20 14.89 -0.03
N GLU A 301 -11.59 15.88 -0.69
CA GLU A 301 -10.14 16.05 -0.72
C GLU A 301 -9.55 16.16 0.70
N PRO A 302 -8.38 15.54 0.94
CA PRO A 302 -7.69 15.67 2.23
C PRO A 302 -7.11 17.06 2.47
N SER A 303 -7.12 17.50 3.73
CA SER A 303 -6.27 18.60 4.21
C SER A 303 -4.81 18.16 4.35
N GLU A 304 -3.92 19.13 4.55
CA GLU A 304 -2.57 18.87 5.02
C GLU A 304 -2.62 18.04 6.31
N GLY A 305 -1.79 16.99 6.39
CA GLY A 305 -1.77 16.01 7.48
C GLY A 305 -2.77 14.85 7.32
N MET A 306 -3.62 14.85 6.29
CA MET A 306 -4.60 13.79 6.01
C MET A 306 -4.38 13.11 4.64
N GLU A 307 -3.36 13.50 3.89
CA GLU A 307 -3.10 12.96 2.54
C GLU A 307 -2.70 11.48 2.52
N TRP A 308 -2.40 10.90 3.69
CA TRP A 308 -2.15 9.46 3.87
C TRP A 308 -3.43 8.63 3.85
N TYR A 309 -4.57 9.23 4.21
CA TYR A 309 -5.83 8.52 4.43
C TYR A 309 -6.39 7.84 3.19
N PRO A 310 -6.38 8.45 1.98
CA PRO A 310 -6.83 7.80 0.76
C PRO A 310 -6.13 6.46 0.50
N GLU A 311 -4.80 6.43 0.49
CA GLU A 311 -4.03 5.20 0.24
C GLU A 311 -4.17 4.18 1.38
N ALA A 312 -4.16 4.65 2.63
CA ALA A 312 -4.32 3.78 3.80
C ALA A 312 -5.70 3.10 3.84
N SER A 313 -6.76 3.85 3.54
CA SER A 313 -8.12 3.31 3.52
C SER A 313 -8.33 2.36 2.33
N ALA A 314 -7.78 2.68 1.15
CA ALA A 314 -7.78 1.77 0.01
C ALA A 314 -7.08 0.45 0.35
N THR A 315 -5.89 0.52 0.95
CA THR A 315 -5.12 -0.66 1.37
C THR A 315 -5.87 -1.49 2.40
N TYR A 316 -6.37 -0.85 3.46
CA TYR A 316 -7.06 -1.54 4.56
C TYR A 316 -8.33 -2.25 4.10
N TYR A 317 -9.24 -1.53 3.42
CA TYR A 317 -10.52 -2.10 3.01
C TYR A 317 -10.38 -3.13 1.88
N ALA A 318 -9.39 -2.98 1.00
CA ALA A 318 -9.13 -3.98 -0.04
C ALA A 318 -8.73 -5.33 0.56
N ARG A 319 -7.82 -5.32 1.53
CA ARG A 319 -7.40 -6.53 2.26
C ARG A 319 -8.54 -7.10 3.11
N LEU A 320 -9.29 -6.25 3.80
CA LEU A 320 -10.44 -6.65 4.61
C LEU A 320 -11.54 -7.32 3.76
N ALA A 321 -11.79 -6.80 2.56
CA ALA A 321 -12.71 -7.38 1.59
C ALA A 321 -12.23 -8.76 1.12
N ALA A 322 -10.94 -8.90 0.81
CA ALA A 322 -10.38 -10.18 0.41
C ALA A 322 -10.50 -11.23 1.52
N LEU A 323 -10.20 -10.86 2.77
CA LEU A 323 -10.36 -11.73 3.94
C LEU A 323 -11.83 -12.17 4.12
N ASN A 324 -12.76 -11.21 4.20
CA ASN A 324 -14.19 -11.50 4.44
C ASN A 324 -14.90 -12.19 3.27
N LEU A 325 -14.27 -12.34 2.11
CA LEU A 325 -14.80 -13.08 0.97
C LEU A 325 -14.17 -14.47 0.81
N GLY A 326 -13.26 -14.87 1.72
CA GLY A 326 -12.49 -16.11 1.59
C GLY A 326 -11.50 -16.07 0.40
N ALA A 327 -11.17 -14.87 -0.07
CA ALA A 327 -10.19 -14.64 -1.14
C ALA A 327 -8.77 -14.42 -0.59
N SER A 328 -8.60 -14.32 0.72
CA SER A 328 -7.34 -14.38 1.44
C SER A 328 -7.54 -15.15 2.74
N GLU A 329 -6.53 -15.93 3.12
CA GLU A 329 -6.45 -16.56 4.44
C GLU A 329 -6.06 -15.51 5.50
N TYR A 330 -6.38 -15.78 6.77
CA TYR A 330 -6.06 -14.89 7.89
C TYR A 330 -4.56 -14.67 8.06
N GLY A 331 -3.74 -15.72 7.96
CA GLY A 331 -2.28 -15.60 8.03
C GLY A 331 -1.71 -14.67 6.95
N THR A 332 -2.23 -14.79 5.72
CA THR A 332 -1.86 -13.91 4.60
C THR A 332 -2.31 -12.46 4.85
N PHE A 333 -3.51 -12.27 5.40
CA PHE A 333 -4.01 -10.95 5.77
C PHE A 333 -3.18 -10.29 6.87
N ARG A 334 -2.83 -11.05 7.92
CA ARG A 334 -1.94 -10.63 9.01
C ARG A 334 -0.58 -10.24 8.47
N GLU A 335 0.08 -11.12 7.72
CA GLU A 335 1.40 -10.85 7.11
C GLU A 335 1.36 -9.57 6.26
N ALA A 336 0.40 -9.47 5.33
CA ALA A 336 0.26 -8.30 4.47
C ALA A 336 -0.03 -7.00 5.26
N SER A 337 -0.75 -7.11 6.37
CA SER A 337 -1.13 -5.98 7.21
C SER A 337 -0.06 -5.61 8.23
N THR A 338 0.95 -6.45 8.46
CA THR A 338 2.11 -6.11 9.27
C THR A 338 3.12 -5.25 8.50
N VAL A 339 3.92 -4.48 9.24
CA VAL A 339 5.06 -3.73 8.71
C VAL A 339 6.28 -4.19 9.48
N GLU A 340 7.28 -4.73 8.79
CA GLU A 340 8.50 -5.28 9.41
C GLU A 340 9.25 -4.23 10.25
N GLU A 341 9.29 -2.97 9.78
CA GLU A 341 10.02 -1.87 10.41
C GLU A 341 9.09 -0.68 10.73
N PRO A 342 8.21 -0.80 11.75
CA PRO A 342 7.28 0.25 12.12
C PRO A 342 8.03 1.43 12.75
N ARG A 343 7.69 2.64 12.29
CA ARG A 343 8.34 3.90 12.71
C ARG A 343 7.39 4.71 13.56
N ASN A 344 7.95 5.62 14.34
CA ASN A 344 7.17 6.63 15.06
C ASN A 344 6.71 7.71 14.08
N VAL A 345 5.59 7.48 13.41
CA VAL A 345 5.00 8.42 12.45
C VAL A 345 3.90 9.21 13.17
N ARG A 346 3.86 10.52 12.94
CA ARG A 346 2.72 11.36 13.28
C ARG A 346 2.02 11.75 11.99
N PHE A 347 0.94 11.06 11.67
CA PHE A 347 0.24 11.27 10.41
C PHE A 347 -0.22 12.71 10.22
N THR A 348 -0.70 13.41 11.25
CA THR A 348 -1.10 14.83 11.11
C THR A 348 0.05 15.80 10.77
N ARG A 349 1.30 15.34 10.69
CA ARG A 349 2.46 16.16 10.29
C ARG A 349 3.18 15.56 9.09
N ARG A 350 2.92 16.11 7.89
CA ARG A 350 3.56 15.67 6.64
C ARG A 350 5.09 15.60 6.69
N SER A 351 5.74 16.45 7.49
CA SER A 351 7.20 16.43 7.68
C SER A 351 7.75 15.17 8.36
N SER A 352 6.92 14.35 9.00
CA SER A 352 7.38 13.08 9.59
C SER A 352 7.34 11.91 8.61
N TRP A 353 6.74 12.07 7.43
CA TRP A 353 6.60 11.03 6.42
C TRP A 353 7.86 10.95 5.55
N ARG A 354 8.21 9.76 5.05
CA ARG A 354 9.38 9.51 4.22
C ARG A 354 9.16 8.50 3.08
N SER A 355 8.05 7.76 3.04
CA SER A 355 7.95 6.58 2.15
C SER A 355 6.51 6.09 1.94
N PRO A 356 6.22 5.31 0.88
CA PRO A 356 5.01 4.51 0.80
C PRO A 356 4.77 3.59 2.02
N THR A 357 5.83 3.27 2.78
CA THR A 357 5.73 2.57 4.08
C THR A 357 4.77 3.28 5.04
N ASP A 358 4.68 4.61 4.98
CA ASP A 358 3.78 5.37 5.85
C ASP A 358 2.30 5.11 5.49
N TYR A 359 1.97 4.83 4.22
CA TYR A 359 0.60 4.44 3.84
C TYR A 359 0.21 3.05 4.37
N ARG A 360 1.16 2.10 4.38
CA ARG A 360 0.97 0.78 5.01
C ARG A 360 0.80 0.89 6.52
N GLN A 361 1.58 1.75 7.18
CA GLN A 361 1.37 2.07 8.59
C GLN A 361 0.04 2.80 8.82
N GLY A 362 -0.42 3.59 7.86
CA GLY A 362 -1.74 4.19 7.87
C GLY A 362 -2.85 3.14 7.89
N ALA A 363 -2.72 2.06 7.10
CA ALA A 363 -3.67 0.95 7.11
C ALA A 363 -3.72 0.24 8.48
N LEU A 364 -2.57 0.07 9.15
CA LEU A 364 -2.50 -0.41 10.53
C LEU A 364 -3.23 0.52 11.51
N ALA A 365 -3.01 1.83 11.39
CA ALA A 365 -3.70 2.83 12.20
C ALA A 365 -5.22 2.76 11.99
N LEU A 366 -5.69 2.60 10.75
CA LEU A 366 -7.12 2.42 10.47
C LEU A 366 -7.67 1.11 11.06
N GLY A 367 -6.92 0.01 10.95
CA GLY A 367 -7.31 -1.28 11.56
C GLY A 367 -7.47 -1.20 13.08
N ALA A 368 -6.57 -0.52 13.78
CA ALA A 368 -6.66 -0.31 15.23
C ALA A 368 -7.88 0.54 15.63
N ILE A 369 -8.18 1.58 14.85
CA ILE A 369 -9.37 2.41 15.07
C ILE A 369 -10.64 1.59 14.79
N ASP A 370 -10.68 0.79 13.72
CA ASP A 370 -11.84 -0.05 13.39
C ASP A 370 -12.12 -1.09 14.46
N ALA A 371 -11.07 -1.79 14.94
CA ALA A 371 -11.16 -2.71 16.09
C ALA A 371 -11.76 -2.00 17.32
N THR A 372 -11.29 -0.79 17.61
CA THR A 372 -11.79 0.01 18.75
C THR A 372 -13.24 0.45 18.55
N VAL A 373 -13.64 0.84 17.34
CA VAL A 373 -15.03 1.19 17.02
C VAL A 373 -15.95 -0.03 17.16
N GLY A 374 -15.49 -1.18 16.67
CA GLY A 374 -16.17 -2.47 16.83
C GLY A 374 -16.41 -2.80 18.30
N ALA A 375 -15.34 -2.86 19.10
CA ALA A 375 -15.43 -3.15 20.53
C ALA A 375 -16.31 -2.12 21.29
N ALA A 376 -16.24 -0.84 20.91
CA ALA A 376 -17.05 0.23 21.50
C ALA A 376 -18.55 0.15 21.17
N SER A 377 -18.93 -0.70 20.23
CA SER A 377 -20.30 -0.85 19.73
C SER A 377 -20.79 -2.30 19.77
N ASP A 378 -20.13 -3.19 20.50
CA ASP A 378 -20.44 -4.64 20.53
C ASP A 378 -20.50 -5.25 19.11
N GLY A 379 -19.69 -4.72 18.18
CA GLY A 379 -19.62 -5.11 16.79
C GLY A 379 -20.65 -4.44 15.86
N ASP A 380 -21.65 -3.72 16.40
CA ASP A 380 -22.76 -3.11 15.64
C ASP A 380 -22.31 -2.07 14.60
N ARG A 381 -21.18 -1.41 14.83
CA ARG A 381 -20.64 -0.36 13.97
C ARG A 381 -19.16 -0.59 13.71
N ARG A 382 -18.69 -0.07 12.59
CA ARG A 382 -17.29 -0.17 12.13
C ARG A 382 -16.77 1.20 11.69
N LEU A 383 -15.48 1.31 11.44
CA LEU A 383 -14.85 2.50 10.88
C LEU A 383 -15.47 2.89 9.53
N ALA A 384 -16.05 1.94 8.81
CA ALA A 384 -16.83 2.21 7.60
C ALA A 384 -18.00 3.19 7.86
N ASP A 385 -18.64 3.13 9.04
CA ASP A 385 -19.68 4.10 9.42
C ASP A 385 -19.12 5.52 9.54
N ALA A 386 -17.92 5.67 10.11
CA ALA A 386 -17.23 6.96 10.15
C ALA A 386 -16.86 7.45 8.74
N HIS A 387 -16.35 6.55 7.88
CA HIS A 387 -16.03 6.87 6.49
C HIS A 387 -17.25 7.43 5.74
N ARG A 388 -18.41 6.78 5.90
CA ARG A 388 -19.66 7.24 5.27
C ARG A 388 -20.07 8.64 5.73
N ARG A 389 -19.82 8.97 7.00
CA ARG A 389 -20.14 10.29 7.58
C ARG A 389 -19.23 11.40 7.04
N LEU A 390 -17.95 11.10 6.81
CA LEU A 390 -16.96 12.08 6.33
C LEU A 390 -17.24 12.59 4.92
N ARG A 391 -18.10 11.91 4.17
CA ARG A 391 -18.44 12.32 2.79
C ARG A 391 -19.25 13.60 2.71
N ASP A 392 -19.99 13.93 3.76
CA ASP A 392 -20.82 15.13 3.79
C ASP A 392 -19.98 16.39 4.13
N ASP A 393 -18.68 16.21 4.42
CA ASP A 393 -17.76 17.30 4.67
C ASP A 393 -17.23 17.90 3.36
N ASP A 394 -16.97 19.21 3.36
CA ASP A 394 -16.32 19.89 2.22
C ASP A 394 -14.85 19.45 2.05
N ARG A 395 -14.21 19.01 3.14
CA ARG A 395 -12.80 18.63 3.18
C ARG A 395 -12.53 17.63 4.29
N LEU A 396 -11.73 16.61 4.02
CA LEU A 396 -11.30 15.66 5.04
C LEU A 396 -10.23 16.30 5.92
N THR A 397 -10.55 16.53 7.20
CA THR A 397 -9.62 17.04 8.21
C THR A 397 -9.41 16.01 9.31
N TYR A 398 -8.33 16.16 10.09
CA TYR A 398 -8.13 15.28 11.23
C TYR A 398 -9.24 15.40 12.27
N ASP A 399 -9.68 16.62 12.57
CA ASP A 399 -10.76 16.86 13.54
C ASP A 399 -12.06 16.20 13.08
N SER A 400 -12.43 16.33 11.80
CA SER A 400 -13.63 15.69 11.29
C SER A 400 -13.52 14.16 11.27
N PHE A 401 -12.35 13.62 10.89
CA PHE A 401 -12.06 12.18 10.98
C PHE A 401 -12.21 11.65 12.40
N ARG A 402 -11.62 12.33 13.38
CA ARG A 402 -11.68 11.97 14.80
C ARG A 402 -13.12 12.03 15.32
N ASP A 403 -13.86 13.09 15.00
CA ASP A 403 -15.26 13.24 15.40
C ASP A 403 -16.14 12.15 14.77
N ALA A 404 -15.87 11.77 13.52
CA ALA A 404 -16.55 10.66 12.86
C ALA A 404 -16.25 9.31 13.53
N ALA A 405 -14.99 9.06 13.94
CA ALA A 405 -14.62 7.86 14.69
C ALA A 405 -15.32 7.82 16.07
N VAL A 406 -15.37 8.94 16.79
CA VAL A 406 -16.12 9.04 18.06
C VAL A 406 -17.61 8.80 17.83
N ALA A 407 -18.17 9.35 16.75
CA ALA A 407 -19.58 9.16 16.42
C ALA A 407 -19.89 7.71 16.05
N ALA A 408 -18.98 7.00 15.37
CA ALA A 408 -19.13 5.59 14.99
C ALA A 408 -18.89 4.63 16.16
N GLY A 409 -17.98 4.95 17.08
CA GLY A 409 -17.76 4.22 18.31
C GLY A 409 -18.24 5.03 19.51
N ASN A 410 -17.28 5.48 20.32
CA ASN A 410 -17.46 6.42 21.41
C ASN A 410 -16.13 7.15 21.69
N GLY A 411 -15.96 7.75 22.88
CA GLY A 411 -14.73 8.45 23.25
C GLY A 411 -13.44 7.62 23.17
N SER A 412 -13.49 6.28 23.32
CA SER A 412 -12.33 5.40 23.15
C SER A 412 -11.82 5.40 21.71
N ALA A 413 -12.71 5.39 20.72
CA ALA A 413 -12.34 5.45 19.31
C ALA A 413 -11.64 6.78 18.95
N GLY A 414 -12.09 7.88 19.56
CA GLY A 414 -11.40 9.17 19.42
C GLY A 414 -10.02 9.18 20.08
N ALA A 415 -9.89 8.60 21.26
CA ALA A 415 -8.61 8.48 21.95
C ALA A 415 -7.63 7.57 21.19
N GLU A 416 -8.14 6.51 20.56
CA GLU A 416 -7.34 5.66 19.69
C GLU A 416 -6.88 6.41 18.44
N ALA A 417 -7.77 7.17 17.79
CA ALA A 417 -7.39 8.06 16.70
C ALA A 417 -6.33 9.10 17.11
N ASP A 418 -6.41 9.66 18.33
CA ASP A 418 -5.36 10.54 18.90
C ASP A 418 -4.02 9.81 19.02
N ARG A 419 -4.06 8.57 19.51
CA ARG A 419 -2.87 7.73 19.73
C ARG A 419 -2.20 7.31 18.42
N VAL A 420 -2.97 6.89 17.41
CA VAL A 420 -2.41 6.29 16.19
C VAL A 420 -2.27 7.26 15.03
N VAL A 421 -2.87 8.46 15.09
CA VAL A 421 -2.79 9.45 14.00
C VAL A 421 -2.08 10.73 14.43
N ASP A 422 -2.34 11.25 15.63
CA ASP A 422 -1.79 12.55 16.08
C ASP A 422 -0.57 12.43 17.00
N ALA A 423 -0.25 11.23 17.49
CA ALA A 423 0.98 10.97 18.25
C ALA A 423 2.04 10.27 17.38
N PRO A 424 3.34 10.49 17.66
CA PRO A 424 4.40 9.68 17.06
C PRO A 424 4.40 8.30 17.74
N ALA A 425 3.69 7.34 17.14
CA ALA A 425 3.53 6.01 17.69
C ALA A 425 4.03 4.94 16.72
N ARG A 426 4.52 3.81 17.24
CA ARG A 426 4.62 2.56 16.48
C ARG A 426 3.23 1.95 16.42
N HIS A 427 2.86 1.46 15.24
CA HIS A 427 1.59 0.79 15.01
C HIS A 427 1.87 -0.70 14.83
N GLU A 428 1.10 -1.50 15.55
CA GLU A 428 1.15 -2.96 15.48
C GLU A 428 -0.18 -3.46 14.93
N PHE A 429 -0.14 -4.65 14.32
CA PHE A 429 -1.34 -5.33 13.88
C PHE A 429 -2.18 -5.76 15.10
N VAL A 430 -3.49 -5.58 15.02
CA VAL A 430 -4.41 -6.06 16.07
C VAL A 430 -4.72 -7.52 15.76
N ASP A 431 -4.05 -8.45 16.43
CA ASP A 431 -4.23 -9.89 16.18
C ASP A 431 -5.48 -10.43 16.89
N ASP A 432 -6.64 -9.98 16.40
CA ASP A 432 -7.98 -10.38 16.84
C ASP A 432 -8.87 -10.54 15.60
N GLY A 433 -9.17 -11.78 15.21
CA GLY A 433 -10.00 -12.06 14.04
C GLY A 433 -11.40 -11.47 14.12
N LEU A 434 -12.00 -11.43 15.32
CA LEU A 434 -13.34 -10.85 15.53
C LEU A 434 -13.38 -9.35 15.24
N ALA A 435 -12.24 -8.66 15.36
CA ALA A 435 -12.11 -7.26 15.00
C ALA A 435 -12.30 -7.02 13.49
N TYR A 436 -12.00 -8.02 12.65
CA TYR A 436 -12.04 -7.92 11.19
C TYR A 436 -13.24 -8.63 10.55
N ALA A 437 -14.00 -9.40 11.30
CA ALA A 437 -15.17 -10.09 10.79
C ALA A 437 -16.38 -9.16 10.55
N ASP A 438 -17.10 -9.45 9.47
CA ASP A 438 -18.37 -8.82 9.15
C ASP A 438 -19.42 -8.97 10.27
N HIS A 439 -20.38 -8.04 10.33
CA HIS A 439 -21.55 -8.21 11.19
C HIS A 439 -22.62 -9.06 10.49
N ALA A 440 -22.39 -10.37 10.48
CA ALA A 440 -23.29 -11.37 9.91
C ALA A 440 -23.35 -12.59 10.83
N PRO A 441 -24.19 -12.59 11.89
CA PRO A 441 -24.11 -13.56 12.99
C PRO A 441 -24.22 -15.02 12.56
N ASP A 442 -25.00 -15.31 11.51
CA ASP A 442 -25.23 -16.68 11.02
C ASP A 442 -24.15 -17.17 10.03
N ARG A 443 -23.07 -16.40 9.83
CA ARG A 443 -22.04 -16.70 8.83
C ARG A 443 -20.92 -17.49 9.49
N ASP A 444 -20.54 -18.57 8.83
CA ASP A 444 -19.39 -19.42 9.10
C ASP A 444 -18.32 -19.09 8.03
N LEU A 445 -17.17 -18.59 8.47
CA LEU A 445 -16.19 -17.92 7.61
C LEU A 445 -15.01 -18.83 7.22
N ASP A 446 -14.61 -19.76 8.08
CA ASP A 446 -13.59 -20.78 7.81
C ASP A 446 -14.16 -22.17 7.49
N GLY A 447 -15.46 -22.38 7.72
CA GLY A 447 -16.17 -23.59 7.36
C GLY A 447 -16.07 -24.72 8.39
N ASP A 448 -15.70 -24.42 9.63
CA ASP A 448 -15.58 -25.41 10.71
C ASP A 448 -16.93 -25.85 11.31
N GLY A 449 -17.98 -25.05 11.09
CA GLY A 449 -19.34 -25.27 11.55
C GLY A 449 -19.78 -24.40 12.73
N LEU A 450 -18.92 -23.53 13.25
CA LEU A 450 -19.29 -22.43 14.13
C LEU A 450 -19.73 -21.21 13.32
N ASP A 451 -20.74 -20.50 13.82
CA ASP A 451 -21.16 -19.23 13.23
C ASP A 451 -20.55 -18.06 14.00
N LEU A 452 -20.49 -16.89 13.36
CA LEU A 452 -19.95 -15.65 13.94
C LEU A 452 -20.60 -15.24 15.26
N ALA A 453 -21.84 -15.64 15.52
CA ALA A 453 -22.46 -15.41 16.82
C ALA A 453 -21.83 -16.27 17.91
N THR A 454 -21.58 -17.54 17.60
CA THR A 454 -20.95 -18.52 18.49
C THR A 454 -19.47 -18.21 18.69
N GLU A 455 -18.74 -17.88 17.63
CA GLU A 455 -17.33 -17.49 17.71
C GLU A 455 -17.15 -16.25 18.60
N ARG A 456 -18.07 -15.27 18.51
CA ARG A 456 -18.08 -14.11 19.42
C ARG A 456 -18.39 -14.46 20.87
N GLU A 457 -19.24 -15.46 21.11
CA GLU A 457 -19.58 -15.91 22.47
C GLU A 457 -18.37 -16.58 23.14
N HIS A 458 -17.58 -17.32 22.36
CA HIS A 458 -16.43 -18.08 22.83
C HIS A 458 -15.09 -17.36 22.66
N GLY A 459 -15.04 -16.27 21.89
CA GLY A 459 -13.83 -15.49 21.64
C GLY A 459 -12.89 -16.11 20.59
N THR A 460 -13.37 -17.08 19.82
CA THR A 460 -12.56 -17.77 18.81
C THR A 460 -12.36 -16.93 17.56
N ASN A 461 -11.32 -17.24 16.79
CA ASN A 461 -10.97 -16.51 15.58
C ASN A 461 -11.81 -17.01 14.40
N PRO A 462 -12.67 -16.18 13.82
CA PRO A 462 -13.63 -16.62 12.82
C PRO A 462 -13.05 -16.91 11.43
N PHE A 463 -11.72 -16.89 11.32
CA PHE A 463 -11.02 -17.17 10.07
C PHE A 463 -10.05 -18.34 10.23
N LEU A 464 -10.07 -19.01 11.37
CA LEU A 464 -9.20 -20.13 11.74
C LEU A 464 -10.04 -21.20 12.43
N ALA A 465 -10.23 -22.34 11.75
CA ALA A 465 -10.97 -23.47 12.31
C ALA A 465 -10.37 -23.99 13.64
N ASP A 466 -9.08 -23.73 13.87
CA ASP A 466 -8.34 -24.05 15.09
C ASP A 466 -7.71 -22.74 15.55
N THR A 467 -8.32 -22.11 16.56
CA THR A 467 -7.95 -20.76 17.00
C THR A 467 -6.58 -20.71 17.67
N ASP A 468 -6.22 -21.75 18.42
CA ASP A 468 -4.98 -21.77 19.21
C ASP A 468 -3.83 -22.55 18.54
N GLY A 469 -4.13 -23.27 17.45
CA GLY A 469 -3.19 -23.96 16.60
C GLY A 469 -2.65 -25.26 17.19
N ASP A 470 -3.38 -25.91 18.10
CA ASP A 470 -2.96 -27.16 18.74
C ASP A 470 -3.28 -28.42 17.95
N GLY A 471 -4.21 -28.35 16.98
CA GLY A 471 -4.64 -29.44 16.13
C GLY A 471 -6.11 -29.87 16.30
N LEU A 472 -6.83 -29.35 17.29
CA LEU A 472 -8.29 -29.50 17.41
C LEU A 472 -9.00 -28.29 16.82
N ASP A 473 -10.12 -28.54 16.13
CA ASP A 473 -10.98 -27.43 15.70
C ASP A 473 -11.83 -26.91 16.87
N ASP A 474 -12.13 -25.61 16.84
CA ASP A 474 -12.89 -24.92 17.89
C ASP A 474 -14.21 -25.67 18.24
N PRO A 475 -15.05 -26.14 17.28
CA PRO A 475 -16.24 -26.90 17.62
C PRO A 475 -15.93 -28.25 18.30
N ALA A 476 -14.85 -28.94 17.92
CA ALA A 476 -14.41 -30.16 18.58
C ALA A 476 -14.03 -29.94 20.06
N GLU A 477 -13.44 -28.81 20.37
CA GLU A 477 -13.07 -28.42 21.72
C GLU A 477 -14.30 -28.05 22.56
N LEU A 478 -15.20 -27.25 22.00
CA LEU A 478 -16.47 -26.90 22.66
C LEU A 478 -17.32 -28.15 22.96
N ASP A 479 -17.38 -29.11 22.04
CA ASP A 479 -18.08 -30.39 22.24
C ASP A 479 -17.44 -31.26 23.34
N ARG A 480 -16.12 -31.16 23.52
CA ARG A 480 -15.36 -31.83 24.58
C ARG A 480 -15.37 -31.06 25.91
N GLY A 481 -15.70 -29.78 25.87
CA GLY A 481 -15.64 -28.86 27.01
C GLY A 481 -14.23 -28.41 27.37
N SER A 482 -13.28 -28.45 26.41
CA SER A 482 -11.97 -27.78 26.52
C SER A 482 -12.10 -26.28 26.14
N ASP A 483 -11.02 -25.52 26.34
CA ASP A 483 -10.97 -24.09 26.07
C ASP A 483 -10.31 -23.83 24.71
N PRO A 484 -11.06 -23.39 23.68
CA PRO A 484 -10.55 -23.25 22.31
C PRO A 484 -9.56 -22.09 22.11
N LEU A 485 -9.21 -21.40 23.20
CA LEU A 485 -8.23 -20.32 23.20
C LEU A 485 -6.91 -20.75 23.84
N ALA A 486 -6.77 -22.03 24.19
CA ALA A 486 -5.71 -22.51 25.05
C ALA A 486 -5.19 -23.90 24.65
N ALA A 487 -4.10 -23.88 23.86
CA ALA A 487 -3.49 -25.07 23.30
C ALA A 487 -3.31 -26.21 24.32
N THR A 488 -3.96 -27.34 24.04
CA THR A 488 -4.07 -28.54 24.86
C THR A 488 -3.01 -29.60 24.51
N ARG A 489 -1.76 -29.19 24.26
CA ARG A 489 -0.68 -30.17 23.98
C ARG A 489 -0.36 -31.02 25.22
N ASP A 490 -0.62 -32.33 25.13
CA ASP A 490 -0.05 -33.30 26.06
C ASP A 490 1.46 -33.54 25.81
N ALA A 491 2.16 -34.06 26.83
CA ALA A 491 3.61 -34.23 26.82
C ALA A 491 4.10 -35.37 25.90
N ASP A 492 3.19 -36.22 25.43
CA ASP A 492 3.40 -37.36 24.54
C ASP A 492 3.15 -37.04 23.06
N GLY A 493 2.55 -35.89 22.74
CA GLY A 493 2.43 -35.37 21.39
C GLY A 493 1.34 -36.06 20.58
N ASN A 494 0.33 -36.60 21.26
CA ASN A 494 -0.81 -37.28 20.65
C ASN A 494 -2.09 -36.75 21.24
N ASP A 495 -2.60 -35.72 20.59
CA ASP A 495 -3.84 -35.03 20.92
C ASP A 495 -5.08 -35.92 20.68
N ASP A 496 -5.37 -36.76 21.66
CA ASP A 496 -6.55 -37.62 21.73
C ASP A 496 -7.60 -37.14 22.74
N GLY A 497 -7.41 -35.93 23.29
CA GLY A 497 -8.33 -35.28 24.21
C GLY A 497 -8.43 -35.93 25.59
N GLU A 498 -7.45 -36.72 26.02
CA GLU A 498 -7.40 -37.34 27.35
C GLU A 498 -6.48 -36.58 28.35
N GLY A 499 -6.56 -35.25 28.37
CA GLY A 499 -5.91 -34.42 29.40
C GLY A 499 -6.61 -34.55 30.77
N SER A 500 -6.20 -35.51 31.60
CA SER A 500 -6.67 -35.62 32.99
C SER A 500 -6.11 -34.46 33.83
N ALA A 501 -6.96 -33.84 34.65
CA ALA A 501 -6.69 -32.69 35.53
C ALA A 501 -5.67 -32.91 36.67
N ASP A 502 -4.73 -33.85 36.54
CA ASP A 502 -3.74 -34.24 37.56
C ASP A 502 -2.30 -34.30 37.01
N GLU A 503 -2.04 -33.80 35.80
CA GLU A 503 -0.68 -33.74 35.23
C GLU A 503 -0.02 -32.36 35.43
N PRO A 504 1.29 -32.31 35.72
CA PRO A 504 2.02 -31.07 35.96
C PRO A 504 2.12 -30.26 34.65
N ASP A 505 1.89 -28.94 34.77
CA ASP A 505 1.90 -27.97 33.67
C ASP A 505 3.18 -28.12 32.80
N PRO A 506 3.06 -28.35 31.48
CA PRO A 506 4.20 -28.50 30.58
C PRO A 506 5.10 -27.26 30.53
N LYS A 507 4.62 -26.09 30.97
CA LYS A 507 5.43 -24.86 31.13
C LYS A 507 6.34 -24.86 32.36
N THR A 508 6.23 -25.87 33.21
CA THR A 508 6.99 -26.00 34.47
C THR A 508 7.86 -27.25 34.53
N VAL A 509 7.86 -28.07 33.47
CA VAL A 509 8.75 -29.22 33.37
C VAL A 509 10.14 -28.71 33.02
N ASP A 510 11.09 -29.06 33.88
CA ASP A 510 12.53 -28.80 33.78
C ASP A 510 13.20 -30.16 33.93
N SER A 511 13.55 -30.77 32.80
CA SER A 511 13.92 -32.18 32.68
C SER A 511 15.34 -32.49 33.15
N ASP A 512 16.24 -31.53 33.13
CA ASP A 512 17.65 -31.67 33.56
C ASP A 512 18.02 -30.83 34.79
N GLY A 513 17.15 -29.92 35.21
CA GLY A 513 17.20 -29.23 36.49
C GLY A 513 18.09 -28.00 36.50
N ASP A 514 18.27 -27.34 35.35
CA ASP A 514 19.19 -26.22 35.16
C ASP A 514 18.54 -24.85 35.43
N GLY A 515 17.21 -24.81 35.56
CA GLY A 515 16.42 -23.60 35.78
C GLY A 515 15.66 -23.09 34.56
N LEU A 516 15.85 -23.70 33.38
CA LEU A 516 15.02 -23.51 32.19
C LEU A 516 13.95 -24.60 32.11
N SER A 517 12.76 -24.22 31.63
CA SER A 517 11.75 -25.21 31.29
C SER A 517 12.06 -25.87 29.94
N ASP A 518 11.66 -27.12 29.76
CA ASP A 518 11.67 -27.89 28.52
C ASP A 518 11.13 -27.15 27.29
N VAL A 519 10.20 -26.22 27.51
CA VAL A 519 9.62 -25.35 26.47
C VAL A 519 10.61 -24.24 26.11
N ARG A 520 11.18 -23.59 27.11
CA ARG A 520 12.16 -22.51 26.97
C ARG A 520 13.44 -23.00 26.30
N GLU A 521 13.89 -24.20 26.65
CA GLU A 521 15.06 -24.83 26.02
C GLU A 521 14.84 -25.09 24.53
N ARG A 522 13.63 -25.51 24.14
CA ARG A 522 13.27 -25.69 22.72
C ARG A 522 13.27 -24.38 21.93
N GLU A 523 12.87 -23.28 22.56
CA GLU A 523 12.90 -21.95 21.94
C GLU A 523 14.34 -21.45 21.74
N LEU A 524 15.21 -21.73 22.71
CA LEU A 524 16.62 -21.33 22.70
C LEU A 524 17.49 -22.28 21.87
N GLY A 525 17.02 -23.50 21.59
CA GLY A 525 17.77 -24.51 20.86
C GLY A 525 18.67 -25.38 21.76
N THR A 526 18.52 -25.30 23.08
CA THR A 526 19.28 -26.04 24.07
C THR A 526 18.77 -27.47 24.30
N ASP A 527 19.61 -28.36 24.85
CA ASP A 527 19.27 -29.77 25.05
C ASP A 527 18.59 -30.02 26.41
N ARG A 528 17.27 -30.23 26.35
CA ARG A 528 16.34 -30.60 27.45
C ARG A 528 16.73 -31.72 28.41
N LYS A 529 17.88 -32.36 28.22
CA LYS A 529 18.37 -33.47 29.04
C LYS A 529 19.78 -33.19 29.56
N ARG A 530 20.27 -31.98 29.36
CA ARG A 530 21.66 -31.60 29.57
C ARG A 530 21.72 -30.13 29.97
N ALA A 531 21.85 -29.92 31.27
CA ALA A 531 21.87 -28.62 31.95
C ALA A 531 22.94 -27.59 31.52
N ASP A 532 23.74 -27.88 30.50
CA ASP A 532 24.88 -27.10 30.00
C ASP A 532 25.07 -27.58 28.56
N THR A 533 24.67 -26.80 27.54
CA THR A 533 24.49 -27.17 26.13
C THR A 533 25.72 -26.94 25.24
N ASP A 534 26.67 -26.11 25.63
CA ASP A 534 27.90 -25.86 24.87
C ASP A 534 29.18 -26.36 25.56
N HIS A 535 29.10 -26.78 26.82
CA HIS A 535 30.16 -27.37 27.63
C HIS A 535 31.26 -26.39 28.10
N ASP A 536 30.92 -25.13 28.32
CA ASP A 536 31.85 -24.11 28.84
C ASP A 536 32.00 -24.17 30.39
N GLY A 537 31.03 -24.80 31.07
CA GLY A 537 30.98 -24.93 32.53
C GLY A 537 29.91 -24.09 33.23
N LEU A 538 29.15 -23.28 32.50
CA LEU A 538 27.91 -22.65 32.91
C LEU A 538 26.71 -23.50 32.53
N ALA A 539 25.60 -23.28 33.20
CA ALA A 539 24.35 -23.97 32.89
C ALA A 539 23.47 -23.08 32.01
N ASP A 540 22.72 -23.63 31.06
CA ASP A 540 21.95 -22.83 30.10
C ASP A 540 21.02 -21.82 30.81
N GLY A 541 20.41 -22.24 31.92
CA GLY A 541 19.63 -21.36 32.79
C GLY A 541 20.40 -20.22 33.46
N GLU A 542 21.66 -20.46 33.84
CA GLU A 542 22.56 -19.44 34.38
C GLU A 542 23.00 -18.45 33.29
N GLU A 543 23.26 -18.93 32.08
CA GLU A 543 23.72 -18.13 30.94
C GLU A 543 22.61 -17.21 30.42
N VAL A 544 21.39 -17.72 30.30
CA VAL A 544 20.21 -16.92 29.94
C VAL A 544 19.93 -15.81 30.98
N GLU A 545 20.21 -16.06 32.26
CA GLU A 545 20.13 -15.03 33.31
C GLU A 545 21.34 -14.06 33.27
N GLY A 546 22.51 -14.57 32.88
CA GLY A 546 23.79 -13.87 32.76
C GLY A 546 23.99 -13.05 31.48
N VAL A 547 23.14 -13.23 30.47
CA VAL A 547 23.17 -12.57 29.14
C VAL A 547 24.26 -13.12 28.19
N THR A 548 24.84 -14.28 28.50
CA THR A 548 25.69 -15.06 27.57
C THR A 548 24.84 -15.96 26.65
N ASP A 549 25.42 -16.48 25.56
CA ASP A 549 24.71 -17.38 24.63
C ASP A 549 24.91 -18.85 25.05
N PRO A 550 23.86 -19.57 25.51
CA PRO A 550 23.98 -20.96 25.98
C PRO A 550 24.31 -22.01 24.88
N LEU A 551 24.60 -21.54 23.66
CA LEU A 551 25.02 -22.35 22.53
C LEU A 551 26.45 -22.01 22.07
N ASP A 552 27.10 -21.03 22.68
CA ASP A 552 28.42 -20.54 22.30
C ASP A 552 29.33 -20.47 23.52
N PRO A 553 30.33 -21.36 23.64
CA PRO A 553 31.14 -21.48 24.87
C PRO A 553 32.12 -20.31 25.11
N ASP A 554 32.09 -19.27 24.27
CA ASP A 554 32.94 -18.06 24.25
C ASP A 554 32.14 -16.95 23.53
N THR A 555 31.27 -16.26 24.27
CA THR A 555 30.26 -15.35 23.72
C THR A 555 30.85 -14.10 23.07
N ASP A 556 31.98 -13.59 23.57
CA ASP A 556 32.64 -12.41 23.01
C ASP A 556 33.79 -12.73 22.04
N GLY A 557 34.27 -13.99 22.03
CA GLY A 557 35.18 -14.52 21.02
C GLY A 557 36.65 -14.16 21.26
N ASP A 558 37.06 -14.01 22.51
CA ASP A 558 38.41 -13.58 22.90
C ASP A 558 39.40 -14.74 23.21
N ASP A 559 38.94 -15.98 23.01
CA ASP A 559 39.61 -17.26 23.32
C ASP A 559 39.62 -17.63 24.84
N LEU A 560 38.86 -16.96 25.71
CA LEU A 560 38.55 -17.33 27.09
C LEU A 560 37.06 -17.64 27.22
N GLY A 561 36.67 -18.87 27.57
CA GLY A 561 35.24 -19.21 27.60
C GLY A 561 34.49 -18.57 28.77
N ASP A 562 33.19 -18.31 28.60
CA ASP A 562 32.35 -17.56 29.55
C ASP A 562 32.42 -18.12 30.99
N GLY A 563 32.44 -19.45 31.13
CA GLY A 563 32.66 -20.14 32.40
C GLY A 563 34.03 -19.86 33.03
N GLU A 564 35.10 -19.81 32.24
CA GLU A 564 36.46 -19.49 32.69
C GLU A 564 36.60 -18.01 33.06
N GLU A 565 35.92 -17.13 32.34
CA GLU A 565 35.85 -15.69 32.61
C GLU A 565 35.17 -15.39 33.94
N ARG A 566 34.07 -16.10 34.23
CA ARG A 566 33.38 -15.97 35.52
C ARG A 566 34.23 -16.44 36.70
N GLU A 567 35.11 -17.41 36.49
CA GLU A 567 36.11 -17.83 37.49
C GLU A 567 37.25 -16.81 37.63
N SER A 568 37.64 -16.15 36.53
CA SER A 568 38.73 -15.17 36.45
C SER A 568 38.30 -13.76 36.90
N GLY A 569 37.00 -13.48 36.90
CA GLY A 569 36.42 -12.20 37.30
C GLY A 569 36.37 -11.17 36.17
N THR A 570 36.47 -11.62 34.91
CA THR A 570 36.32 -10.83 33.68
C THR A 570 34.85 -10.76 33.23
N ASP A 571 34.55 -9.93 32.23
CA ASP A 571 33.20 -9.71 31.69
C ASP A 571 32.99 -10.50 30.39
N PRO A 572 32.18 -11.58 30.38
CA PRO A 572 32.03 -12.50 29.24
C PRO A 572 31.27 -11.94 28.03
N LEU A 573 31.16 -10.61 27.97
CA LEU A 573 30.53 -9.85 26.89
C LEU A 573 31.50 -8.78 26.36
N ALA A 574 32.76 -8.82 26.78
CA ALA A 574 33.76 -7.82 26.50
C ALA A 574 35.13 -8.47 26.30
N GLU A 575 35.56 -8.56 25.03
CA GLU A 575 36.86 -9.11 24.61
C GLU A 575 38.10 -8.55 25.36
N ASP A 576 37.97 -7.45 26.12
CA ASP A 576 39.03 -6.74 26.85
C ASP A 576 38.35 -6.03 28.05
N THR A 577 38.38 -6.67 29.23
CA THR A 577 37.62 -6.26 30.41
C THR A 577 38.10 -4.93 30.99
N ASP A 578 39.41 -4.69 31.01
CA ASP A 578 40.00 -3.51 31.64
C ASP A 578 40.29 -2.35 30.66
N GLY A 579 40.21 -2.64 29.36
CA GLY A 579 40.25 -1.68 28.27
C GLY A 579 41.67 -1.19 27.93
N ASP A 580 42.69 -1.98 28.22
CA ASP A 580 44.09 -1.64 27.96
C ASP A 580 44.55 -1.96 26.52
N GLY A 581 43.73 -2.74 25.80
CA GLY A 581 43.92 -3.12 24.42
C GLY A 581 44.58 -4.48 24.20
N LEU A 582 44.67 -5.33 25.23
CA LEU A 582 45.01 -6.76 25.17
C LEU A 582 43.77 -7.59 25.54
N PRO A 583 43.35 -8.58 24.73
CA PRO A 583 42.18 -9.38 25.07
C PRO A 583 42.38 -10.30 26.28
N ASP A 584 41.34 -10.54 27.09
CA ASP A 584 41.43 -11.24 28.38
C ASP A 584 42.01 -12.66 28.21
N GLY A 585 41.55 -13.40 27.18
CA GLY A 585 42.09 -14.72 26.84
C GLY A 585 43.58 -14.70 26.47
N HIS A 586 44.03 -13.60 25.86
CA HIS A 586 45.45 -13.41 25.56
C HIS A 586 46.24 -13.05 26.82
N GLU A 587 45.68 -12.26 27.74
CA GLU A 587 46.28 -11.89 29.02
C GLU A 587 46.53 -13.10 29.91
N VAL A 588 45.53 -13.99 30.04
CA VAL A 588 45.67 -15.28 30.73
C VAL A 588 46.79 -16.12 30.11
N HIS A 589 46.94 -16.09 28.78
CA HIS A 589 47.99 -16.83 28.08
C HIS A 589 49.40 -16.29 28.35
N VAL A 590 49.57 -14.96 28.38
CA VAL A 590 50.88 -14.32 28.61
C VAL A 590 51.21 -14.13 30.10
N GLY A 591 50.21 -14.30 30.97
CA GLY A 591 50.33 -14.24 32.42
C GLY A 591 50.23 -12.84 33.01
N THR A 592 49.53 -11.92 32.34
CA THR A 592 49.04 -10.65 32.89
C THR A 592 47.69 -10.86 33.60
N ASP A 593 47.22 -9.88 34.37
CA ASP A 593 45.95 -9.92 35.08
C ASP A 593 44.88 -9.23 34.22
N PRO A 594 43.90 -9.96 33.66
CA PRO A 594 42.92 -9.41 32.71
C PRO A 594 41.94 -8.37 33.29
N ALA A 595 42.07 -8.07 34.58
CA ALA A 595 41.29 -7.05 35.25
C ALA A 595 42.15 -5.86 35.73
N ASP A 596 43.44 -5.82 35.38
CA ASP A 596 44.38 -4.77 35.76
C ASP A 596 45.18 -4.25 34.55
N PRO A 597 44.90 -3.02 34.07
CA PRO A 597 45.42 -2.52 32.78
C PRO A 597 46.91 -2.16 32.81
N ASP A 598 47.64 -2.55 33.86
CA ASP A 598 49.08 -2.38 34.12
C ASP A 598 49.47 -3.33 35.27
N THR A 599 49.52 -4.64 34.98
CA THR A 599 49.72 -5.73 35.94
C THR A 599 50.96 -5.53 36.82
N ASP A 600 52.04 -4.96 36.28
CA ASP A 600 53.31 -4.77 37.01
C ASP A 600 53.48 -3.37 37.62
N GLY A 601 52.58 -2.44 37.30
CA GLY A 601 52.47 -1.11 37.87
C GLY A 601 53.59 -0.17 37.47
N ASP A 602 54.22 -0.38 36.31
CA ASP A 602 55.34 0.43 35.83
C ASP A 602 54.91 1.71 35.09
N GLY A 603 53.61 1.82 34.78
CA GLY A 603 52.96 2.95 34.12
C GLY A 603 52.82 2.82 32.61
N VAL A 604 53.11 1.64 32.04
CA VAL A 604 52.80 1.26 30.66
C VAL A 604 51.70 0.19 30.68
N PRO A 605 50.60 0.35 29.94
CA PRO A 605 49.58 -0.68 29.86
C PRO A 605 50.08 -1.99 29.26
N ASP A 606 49.59 -3.14 29.70
CA ASP A 606 50.00 -4.47 29.23
C ASP A 606 49.78 -4.61 27.71
N GLY A 607 48.66 -4.09 27.20
CA GLY A 607 48.36 -3.99 25.77
C GLY A 607 49.25 -3.04 24.96
N GLU A 608 49.93 -2.07 25.60
CA GLU A 608 50.96 -1.24 24.96
C GLU A 608 52.34 -1.93 25.02
N GLN A 609 52.66 -2.59 26.13
CA GLN A 609 53.90 -3.34 26.34
C GLN A 609 54.04 -4.52 25.36
N HIS A 610 52.98 -5.30 25.15
CA HIS A 610 53.01 -6.45 24.24
C HIS A 610 53.17 -6.03 22.76
N ARG A 611 52.68 -4.83 22.38
CA ARG A 611 52.91 -4.26 21.04
C ARG A 611 54.38 -3.89 20.83
N GLU A 612 55.04 -3.28 21.81
CA GLU A 612 56.46 -2.89 21.70
C GLU A 612 57.41 -4.11 21.70
N GLU A 613 57.09 -5.19 22.41
CA GLU A 613 57.89 -6.43 22.39
C GLU A 613 57.83 -7.13 21.01
N SER A 614 56.65 -7.16 20.39
CA SER A 614 56.42 -7.77 19.07
C SER A 614 57.15 -7.06 17.91
N GLU A 615 57.45 -5.76 18.06
CA GLU A 615 58.18 -4.95 17.08
C GLU A 615 59.71 -5.00 17.26
N SER A 616 60.21 -5.59 18.36
CA SER A 616 61.65 -5.65 18.67
C SER A 616 62.38 -6.86 18.09
N ASP A 617 61.67 -7.93 17.71
CA ASP A 617 62.23 -9.16 17.12
C ASP A 617 62.03 -9.22 15.58
N GLY A 618 62.62 -8.25 14.89
CA GLY A 618 62.74 -8.26 13.43
C GLY A 618 64.00 -8.98 12.94
N GLU A 619 64.00 -10.31 12.80
CA GLU A 619 64.94 -11.04 11.92
C GLU A 619 64.34 -12.34 11.33
N ASP A 620 64.02 -12.29 10.02
CA ASP A 620 64.19 -13.33 8.97
C ASP A 620 63.42 -14.70 8.94
N VAL A 621 62.28 -14.69 8.20
CA VAL A 621 61.73 -15.61 7.14
C VAL A 621 61.40 -17.13 7.42
N PRO A 622 60.54 -17.84 6.63
CA PRO A 622 59.66 -17.46 5.50
C PRO A 622 58.18 -17.94 5.57
N THR A 623 57.33 -17.31 4.76
CA THR A 623 55.95 -17.73 4.46
C THR A 623 55.86 -19.13 3.83
N TRP A 624 55.13 -20.05 4.47
CA TRP A 624 54.62 -21.28 3.87
C TRP A 624 53.12 -21.47 4.20
N SER A 625 52.29 -21.35 3.16
CA SER A 625 51.00 -22.06 3.01
C SER A 625 51.26 -23.22 2.02
N PRO A 626 50.60 -24.41 2.06
CA PRO A 626 49.15 -24.49 1.81
C PRO A 626 48.34 -25.75 2.27
N ARG A 627 47.00 -25.56 2.28
CA ARG A 627 45.88 -26.44 1.79
C ARG A 627 45.22 -27.53 2.66
N GLY A 628 43.90 -27.33 2.81
CA GLY A 628 42.81 -28.34 2.71
C GLY A 628 42.06 -28.51 4.04
N VAL A 629 40.76 -28.24 4.20
CA VAL A 629 39.63 -28.26 3.26
C VAL A 629 38.57 -27.27 3.77
N GLY A 630 38.23 -26.27 2.96
CA GLY A 630 37.07 -25.40 3.15
C GLY A 630 36.36 -25.24 1.81
N GLU A 631 35.29 -26.01 1.64
CA GLU A 631 34.12 -25.68 0.82
C GLU A 631 33.03 -25.41 1.88
N MET A 632 32.13 -24.43 1.82
CA MET A 632 31.79 -23.38 0.86
C MET A 632 30.56 -22.70 1.52
N VAL A 633 30.65 -21.49 2.08
CA VAL A 633 29.48 -20.60 2.18
C VAL A 633 30.01 -19.17 2.24
N GLY A 634 29.53 -18.31 1.36
CA GLY A 634 29.95 -16.91 1.26
C GLY A 634 29.34 -16.25 0.04
N ASP A 635 28.18 -15.63 0.28
CA ASP A 635 27.63 -14.42 -0.34
C ASP A 635 27.36 -14.35 -1.84
N LEU A 636 26.09 -14.08 -2.16
CA LEU A 636 25.64 -13.17 -3.23
C LEU A 636 24.11 -13.18 -3.31
N VAL A 637 23.40 -12.14 -2.84
CA VAL A 637 22.27 -11.52 -3.57
C VAL A 637 22.02 -10.10 -3.01
N GLU A 638 22.66 -9.08 -3.58
CA GLU A 638 21.98 -7.81 -3.89
C GLU A 638 22.60 -7.20 -5.16
N ASP A 639 21.71 -6.70 -6.01
CA ASP A 639 21.88 -5.87 -7.20
C ASP A 639 22.31 -6.45 -8.57
N ALA A 640 21.47 -6.07 -9.54
CA ALA A 640 21.60 -6.04 -11.00
C ALA A 640 21.15 -7.29 -11.80
N LEU A 641 19.92 -7.23 -12.29
CA LEU A 641 19.56 -7.82 -13.59
C LEU A 641 18.84 -6.77 -14.45
N GLU A 642 19.65 -5.92 -15.10
CA GLU A 642 19.34 -5.52 -16.47
C GLU A 642 19.54 -6.73 -17.41
N LEU A 643 18.68 -6.80 -18.41
CA LEU A 643 18.63 -7.81 -19.48
C LEU A 643 19.83 -7.68 -20.48
N PRO A 644 19.77 -8.24 -21.71
CA PRO A 644 20.53 -9.41 -22.12
C PRO A 644 21.49 -9.09 -23.28
N ARG A 645 22.73 -9.58 -23.28
CA ARG A 645 23.53 -9.73 -24.52
C ARG A 645 24.75 -10.59 -24.27
N MET A 646 25.03 -11.47 -25.22
CA MET A 646 26.23 -12.31 -25.37
C MET A 646 26.18 -13.73 -24.79
N VAL A 647 25.14 -14.48 -25.14
CA VAL A 647 25.30 -15.92 -25.46
C VAL A 647 25.32 -16.06 -26.98
N ALA A 648 26.50 -15.84 -27.57
CA ALA A 648 26.73 -16.19 -28.98
C ALA A 648 28.17 -16.69 -29.28
N ASP A 649 29.10 -16.71 -28.32
CA ASP A 649 30.48 -17.13 -28.58
C ASP A 649 30.99 -18.36 -27.79
N VAL A 650 30.18 -18.98 -26.92
CA VAL A 650 30.62 -20.20 -26.18
C VAL A 650 30.09 -21.51 -26.80
N VAL A 651 29.17 -21.47 -27.77
CA VAL A 651 28.78 -22.69 -28.53
C VAL A 651 29.86 -23.10 -29.54
N ARG A 652 30.94 -22.31 -29.73
CA ARG A 652 32.04 -22.66 -30.64
C ARG A 652 33.31 -23.18 -29.97
N LEU A 653 33.16 -23.83 -28.81
CA LEU A 653 34.20 -24.75 -28.30
C LEU A 653 33.69 -26.11 -27.83
N LEU A 654 32.47 -26.51 -28.23
CA LEU A 654 32.02 -27.92 -28.19
C LEU A 654 31.19 -28.38 -29.40
N THR A 655 31.31 -27.73 -30.58
CA THR A 655 31.38 -28.35 -31.94
C THR A 655 31.66 -27.32 -33.03
#